data_AF-A0AAU6Y701-F1
#
_entry.id   AF-A0AAU6Y701-F1
#
_cell.length_a   1.000
_cell.length_b   1.000
_cell.length_c   1.000
_cell.angle_alpha   90.00
_cell.angle_beta   90.00
_cell.angle_gamma   90.00
#
_symmetry.space_group_name_H-M   'P 1'
#
loop_
_entity.id
_entity.type
_entity.pdbx_description
1 polymer ?
#
loop_
_entity_poly.entity_id
_entity_poly.type
_entity_poly.pdbx_seq_one_letter_code
_entity_poly.pdbx_strand_id
1 'polypeptide(L)'
;MKRFFTLIALIGTMLSASAQITGRISGTVIDSVTKKPLDYATISLYRSGGKAVLNGTLTDGKGSFRLDNIAPGKYKIAVTYIGYPTKTIDPVETTPGKPDNNVGTVIVAPSGKTLGAVTVTGQTAIIENKLDKIVYNAEKDVTSAGGNATDVLRKVPLVSVDLDGKPSLRGDQNVRVLINGKPSGALSSSLADVLRTIPADQIKSIEVITAPSAKYDAEGSGGIINIITKSKNVSGLSGSVSGGVGTRQNNGNVNINYKKNRFSLGANIGSNFAWPQTSLVDFESARRSNDTTTTNVQNSSARTKRFGTIGSVNASYDINNYNSFTTTLRINGGGFETNGGATNSFRTTRINPVGFIPQNFAYTSNNFNKASFSGFDYNADYTHKFKKEGEELTIAGQWSHSKIASDYTSEYFNVPPRAFPNQQGSNNGVNDEYTAQADYANPLSKVIKLEAGGKAILRKINSDYDVYRQINAQGQIINQGPYTLNDTASNKYDYSQNVYAGYTVLSFTLPKNYSLQTGLRVENTQIDGDPTNLVQRNLQPFSQSYTTFVPSFILSKTVKGTQTYKLSYNKRIQRPSLQFLNPFINKANNQNQSQGNPELSPEVTQTIELGYTTFIKTSVINLSTYYKYTNNLIEGIVQTINDPDLRSESNPNGSASRTVYQNIGSNKSFGASFFGSVTPWKPLTIRGSVNGYTYRPTVNSANQNQQTATGTTYFQYNAFLSASATIKGGWTTEFFGVFNSPRRTIQGENPAFNLFGFGVKKEIIAKKFTLGLNALSPFQKYLKLDQSINTPNLNQTQKIRYPLQSFGISFTYNFGSVTYGQQTKKKGVNNDDLLQGGDQGGAPGGQGGAPRQ
;
A
#
# COMPACT_ATOMS: atom_id res chain seq x y z
N MET A 1 -49.74 14.85 -57.61
CA MET A 1 -50.49 13.58 -57.61
C MET A 1 -50.09 12.56 -58.70
N LYS A 2 -49.32 12.92 -59.74
CA LYS A 2 -48.79 11.95 -60.73
C LYS A 2 -47.50 11.21 -60.33
N ARG A 3 -46.84 11.58 -59.22
CA ARG A 3 -45.66 10.87 -58.66
C ARG A 3 -45.99 9.83 -57.58
N PHE A 4 -47.23 9.81 -57.09
CA PHE A 4 -47.69 8.84 -56.08
C PHE A 4 -48.19 7.54 -56.73
N PHE A 5 -48.76 7.63 -57.95
CA PHE A 5 -49.20 6.47 -58.73
C PHE A 5 -48.03 5.71 -59.40
N THR A 6 -46.91 6.36 -59.70
CA THR A 6 -45.72 5.69 -60.25
C THR A 6 -44.99 4.86 -59.20
N LEU A 7 -45.09 5.23 -57.92
CA LEU A 7 -44.51 4.45 -56.81
C LEU A 7 -45.34 3.19 -56.50
N ILE A 8 -46.66 3.24 -56.70
CA ILE A 8 -47.56 2.09 -56.51
C ILE A 8 -47.48 1.13 -57.69
N ALA A 9 -47.21 1.61 -58.92
CA ALA A 9 -46.96 0.75 -60.07
C ALA A 9 -45.57 0.06 -60.05
N LEU A 10 -44.57 0.62 -59.34
CA LEU A 10 -43.25 0.00 -59.19
C LEU A 10 -43.17 -1.01 -58.02
N ILE A 11 -44.16 -1.01 -57.11
CA ILE A 11 -44.31 -2.01 -56.05
C ILE A 11 -45.14 -3.22 -56.53
N GLY A 12 -45.84 -3.10 -57.67
CA GLY A 12 -46.68 -4.15 -58.25
C GLY A 12 -45.95 -5.20 -59.11
N THR A 13 -44.64 -5.09 -59.36
CA THR A 13 -43.89 -6.00 -60.26
C THR A 13 -42.79 -6.84 -59.59
N MET A 14 -42.76 -6.94 -58.24
CA MET A 14 -41.86 -7.87 -57.52
C MET A 14 -42.56 -9.09 -56.91
N LEU A 15 -43.83 -9.36 -57.24
CA LEU A 15 -44.54 -10.58 -56.83
C LEU A 15 -44.54 -11.62 -57.95
N SER A 16 -43.34 -12.08 -58.29
CA SER A 16 -43.10 -13.39 -58.92
C SER A 16 -41.86 -14.03 -58.31
N ALA A 17 -41.80 -14.08 -56.97
CA ALA A 17 -40.93 -15.01 -56.28
C ALA A 17 -41.63 -16.36 -56.27
N SER A 18 -41.15 -17.29 -57.10
CA SER A 18 -41.51 -18.70 -56.95
C SER A 18 -41.29 -19.08 -55.49
N ALA A 19 -42.31 -19.62 -54.84
CA ALA A 19 -42.18 -20.17 -53.50
C ALA A 19 -41.20 -21.35 -53.59
N GLN A 20 -39.92 -21.09 -53.33
CA GLN A 20 -38.92 -22.13 -53.19
C GLN A 20 -39.31 -22.92 -51.95
N ILE A 21 -39.69 -24.19 -52.14
CA ILE A 21 -39.94 -25.13 -51.05
C ILE A 21 -38.64 -25.26 -50.27
N THR A 22 -38.51 -24.52 -49.17
CA THR A 22 -37.44 -24.70 -48.19
C THR A 22 -37.92 -25.70 -47.14
N GLY A 23 -36.98 -26.44 -46.58
CA GLY A 23 -37.25 -27.32 -45.47
C GLY A 23 -36.31 -27.08 -44.32
N ARG A 24 -36.18 -28.10 -43.48
CA ARG A 24 -35.49 -28.01 -42.19
C ARG A 24 -34.59 -29.20 -41.97
N ILE A 25 -33.46 -28.93 -41.33
CA ILE A 25 -32.57 -29.98 -40.83
C ILE A 25 -32.61 -29.98 -39.30
N SER A 26 -32.89 -31.14 -38.69
CA SER A 26 -33.00 -31.29 -37.24
C SER A 26 -32.34 -32.55 -36.72
N GLY A 27 -32.04 -32.60 -35.42
CA GLY A 27 -31.46 -33.78 -34.77
C GLY A 27 -31.23 -33.55 -33.27
N THR A 28 -30.70 -34.55 -32.58
CA THR A 28 -30.31 -34.46 -31.17
C THR A 28 -28.89 -34.94 -30.98
N VAL A 29 -28.07 -34.22 -30.23
CA VAL A 29 -26.67 -34.57 -29.95
C VAL A 29 -26.56 -35.16 -28.54
N ILE A 30 -25.96 -36.35 -28.43
CA ILE A 30 -25.74 -37.03 -27.16
C ILE A 30 -24.30 -37.51 -27.01
N ASP A 31 -23.84 -37.61 -25.76
CA ASP A 31 -22.56 -38.20 -25.42
C ASP A 31 -22.60 -39.73 -25.49
N SER A 32 -21.57 -40.33 -26.10
CA SER A 32 -21.54 -41.78 -26.34
C SER A 32 -21.42 -42.62 -25.06
N VAL A 33 -20.85 -42.06 -23.98
CA VAL A 33 -20.48 -42.74 -22.73
C VAL A 33 -21.61 -42.61 -21.70
N THR A 34 -21.97 -41.38 -21.38
CA THR A 34 -22.98 -41.02 -20.37
C THR A 34 -24.41 -41.12 -20.90
N LYS A 35 -24.59 -41.20 -22.24
CA LYS A 35 -25.89 -41.15 -22.93
C LYS A 35 -26.71 -39.89 -22.61
N LYS A 36 -26.09 -38.87 -22.02
CA LYS A 36 -26.76 -37.60 -21.72
C LYS A 36 -26.77 -36.70 -22.96
N PRO A 37 -27.83 -35.88 -23.13
CA PRO A 37 -27.83 -34.85 -24.14
C PRO A 37 -26.71 -33.83 -23.93
N LEU A 38 -26.14 -33.34 -25.03
CA LEU A 38 -25.12 -32.29 -25.00
C LEU A 38 -25.78 -30.96 -25.34
N ASP A 39 -25.97 -30.14 -24.30
CA ASP A 39 -26.42 -28.75 -24.41
C ASP A 39 -25.29 -27.87 -24.96
N TYR A 40 -25.62 -26.82 -25.72
CA TYR A 40 -24.68 -25.87 -26.31
C TYR A 40 -23.62 -26.46 -27.28
N ALA A 41 -23.81 -27.69 -27.80
CA ALA A 41 -23.07 -28.16 -28.97
C ALA A 41 -23.37 -27.28 -30.18
N THR A 42 -22.31 -26.81 -30.85
CA THR A 42 -22.40 -25.96 -32.04
C THR A 42 -22.62 -26.82 -33.27
N ILE A 43 -23.68 -26.50 -34.01
CA ILE A 43 -24.08 -27.15 -35.26
C ILE A 43 -23.78 -26.19 -36.40
N SER A 44 -22.88 -26.57 -37.30
CA SER A 44 -22.53 -25.80 -38.49
C SER A 44 -22.94 -26.54 -39.75
N LEU A 45 -23.74 -25.90 -40.60
CA LEU A 45 -24.18 -26.44 -41.89
C LEU A 45 -23.31 -25.90 -43.03
N TYR A 46 -22.87 -26.78 -43.92
CA TYR A 46 -22.12 -26.45 -45.12
C TYR A 46 -22.78 -27.11 -46.33
N ARG A 47 -22.56 -26.59 -47.55
CA ARG A 47 -22.78 -27.42 -48.76
C ARG A 47 -21.83 -28.61 -48.71
N SER A 48 -22.27 -29.78 -49.16
CA SER A 48 -21.37 -30.94 -49.28
C SER A 48 -20.15 -30.57 -50.15
N GLY A 49 -18.95 -30.90 -49.69
CA GLY A 49 -17.68 -30.45 -50.29
C GLY A 49 -17.25 -28.99 -50.02
N GLY A 50 -18.12 -28.12 -49.54
CA GLY A 50 -17.82 -26.69 -49.28
C GLY A 50 -17.02 -26.42 -48.00
N LYS A 51 -16.27 -25.31 -47.95
CA LYS A 51 -15.51 -24.87 -46.76
C LYS A 51 -16.17 -23.71 -45.99
N ALA A 52 -17.12 -23.00 -46.60
CA ALA A 52 -17.83 -21.88 -45.98
C ALA A 52 -19.12 -22.37 -45.28
N VAL A 53 -19.36 -21.84 -44.07
CA VAL A 53 -20.58 -22.11 -43.29
C VAL A 53 -21.75 -21.39 -43.96
N LEU A 54 -22.86 -22.11 -44.19
CA LEU A 54 -24.10 -21.55 -44.73
C LEU A 54 -25.06 -21.08 -43.63
N ASN A 55 -25.17 -21.87 -42.57
CA ASN A 55 -26.07 -21.65 -41.44
C ASN A 55 -25.51 -22.37 -40.21
N GLY A 56 -25.96 -22.01 -39.02
CA GLY A 56 -25.57 -22.67 -37.79
C GLY A 56 -26.49 -22.36 -36.62
N THR A 57 -26.51 -23.27 -35.66
CA THR A 57 -27.31 -23.13 -34.44
C THR A 57 -26.62 -23.81 -33.26
N LEU A 58 -27.15 -23.62 -32.06
CA LEU A 58 -26.74 -24.35 -30.86
C LEU A 58 -27.82 -25.39 -30.52
N THR A 59 -27.38 -26.49 -29.92
CA THR A 59 -28.30 -27.43 -29.26
C THR A 59 -28.85 -26.82 -27.98
N ASP A 60 -30.07 -27.20 -27.61
CA ASP A 60 -30.73 -26.79 -26.36
C ASP A 60 -30.38 -27.72 -25.18
N GLY A 61 -30.98 -27.47 -24.01
CA GLY A 61 -30.82 -28.28 -22.79
C GLY A 61 -31.24 -29.75 -22.90
N LYS A 62 -31.91 -30.14 -24.01
CA LYS A 62 -32.26 -31.53 -24.35
C LYS A 62 -31.38 -32.08 -25.48
N GLY A 63 -30.32 -31.35 -25.85
CA GLY A 63 -29.39 -31.67 -26.94
C GLY A 63 -29.99 -31.52 -28.33
N SER A 64 -31.20 -30.96 -28.47
CA SER A 64 -31.91 -30.87 -29.75
C SER A 64 -31.49 -29.62 -30.52
N PHE A 65 -31.40 -29.73 -31.85
CA PHE A 65 -31.12 -28.60 -32.73
C PHE A 65 -32.07 -28.57 -33.93
N ARG A 66 -32.25 -27.35 -34.48
CA ARG A 66 -33.10 -27.10 -35.63
C ARG A 66 -32.55 -25.98 -36.50
N LEU A 67 -32.41 -26.25 -37.80
CA LEU A 67 -32.01 -25.30 -38.84
C LEU A 67 -33.17 -25.18 -39.84
N ASP A 68 -33.85 -24.03 -39.83
CA ASP A 68 -34.98 -23.74 -40.71
C ASP A 68 -34.53 -23.04 -42.01
N ASN A 69 -35.42 -22.97 -43.02
CA ASN A 69 -35.22 -22.29 -44.31
C ASN A 69 -34.05 -22.83 -45.16
N ILE A 70 -33.90 -24.15 -45.20
CA ILE A 70 -32.86 -24.84 -45.98
C ILE A 70 -33.42 -25.19 -47.37
N ALA A 71 -32.82 -24.64 -48.43
CA ALA A 71 -33.17 -25.02 -49.79
C ALA A 71 -32.89 -26.53 -50.05
N PRO A 72 -33.55 -27.16 -51.03
CA PRO A 72 -33.21 -28.52 -51.44
C PRO A 72 -31.76 -28.62 -51.93
N GLY A 73 -31.00 -29.58 -51.42
CA GLY A 73 -29.61 -29.80 -51.80
C GLY A 73 -28.88 -30.82 -50.91
N LYS A 74 -27.59 -31.03 -51.23
CA LYS A 74 -26.68 -31.88 -50.45
C LYS A 74 -25.81 -31.03 -49.53
N TYR A 75 -25.86 -31.35 -48.25
CA TYR A 75 -25.22 -30.63 -47.17
C TYR A 75 -24.31 -31.55 -46.36
N LYS A 76 -23.48 -30.94 -45.52
CA LYS A 76 -22.80 -31.61 -44.40
C LYS A 76 -23.01 -30.81 -43.13
N ILE A 77 -23.15 -31.51 -42.01
CA ILE A 77 -23.25 -30.93 -40.68
C ILE A 77 -21.97 -31.25 -39.92
N ALA A 78 -21.36 -30.23 -39.32
CA ALA A 78 -20.29 -30.40 -38.35
C ALA A 78 -20.82 -30.06 -36.96
N VAL A 79 -20.71 -31.02 -36.04
CA VAL A 79 -21.05 -30.86 -34.62
C VAL A 79 -19.75 -30.67 -33.84
N THR A 80 -19.61 -29.54 -33.17
CA THR A 80 -18.46 -29.23 -32.32
C THR A 80 -18.90 -28.97 -30.88
N TYR A 81 -18.18 -29.56 -29.94
CA TYR A 81 -18.41 -29.36 -28.52
C TYR A 81 -17.09 -29.48 -27.76
N ILE A 82 -16.92 -28.69 -26.70
CA ILE A 82 -15.64 -28.59 -25.98
C ILE A 82 -15.30 -29.95 -25.36
N GLY A 83 -14.11 -30.46 -25.63
CA GLY A 83 -13.65 -31.77 -25.15
C GLY A 83 -14.05 -32.97 -26.04
N TYR A 84 -14.64 -32.70 -27.21
CA TYR A 84 -15.03 -33.71 -28.19
C TYR A 84 -14.37 -33.40 -29.54
N PRO A 85 -13.94 -34.43 -30.30
CA PRO A 85 -13.56 -34.24 -31.69
C PRO A 85 -14.79 -33.81 -32.50
N THR A 86 -14.58 -32.96 -33.50
CA THR A 86 -15.64 -32.56 -34.45
C THR A 86 -16.25 -33.79 -35.09
N LYS A 87 -17.56 -33.98 -34.91
CA LYS A 87 -18.31 -35.05 -35.59
C LYS A 87 -18.96 -34.48 -36.83
N THR A 88 -18.64 -35.04 -37.99
CA THR A 88 -19.22 -34.64 -39.27
C THR A 88 -20.24 -35.68 -39.73
N ILE A 89 -21.37 -35.21 -40.26
CA ILE A 89 -22.39 -35.99 -40.96
C ILE A 89 -22.43 -35.49 -42.39
N ASP A 90 -22.01 -36.34 -43.33
CA ASP A 90 -21.97 -36.06 -44.77
C ASP A 90 -22.28 -37.37 -45.51
N PRO A 91 -23.30 -37.42 -46.38
CA PRO A 91 -24.19 -36.33 -46.78
C PRO A 91 -25.44 -36.18 -45.89
N VAL A 92 -25.99 -34.97 -45.84
CA VAL A 92 -27.35 -34.64 -45.38
C VAL A 92 -28.11 -34.04 -46.55
N GLU A 93 -29.14 -34.72 -47.05
CA GLU A 93 -29.81 -34.35 -48.30
C GLU A 93 -31.26 -33.93 -48.04
N THR A 94 -31.65 -32.79 -48.60
CA THR A 94 -33.03 -32.30 -48.67
C THR A 94 -33.45 -32.25 -50.14
N THR A 95 -34.65 -32.71 -50.48
CA THR A 95 -35.18 -32.68 -51.86
C THR A 95 -36.51 -31.94 -51.91
N PRO A 96 -36.99 -31.48 -53.07
CA PRO A 96 -38.32 -30.88 -53.15
C PRO A 96 -39.45 -31.79 -52.67
N GLY A 97 -39.31 -33.12 -52.87
CA GLY A 97 -40.27 -34.12 -52.38
C GLY A 97 -40.08 -34.53 -50.90
N LYS A 98 -38.95 -34.18 -50.29
CA LYS A 98 -38.64 -34.40 -48.87
C LYS A 98 -37.78 -33.23 -48.36
N PRO A 99 -38.41 -32.06 -48.13
CA PRO A 99 -37.68 -30.85 -47.80
C PRO A 99 -37.10 -30.89 -46.38
N ASP A 100 -37.73 -31.64 -45.47
CA ASP A 100 -37.28 -31.83 -44.10
C ASP A 100 -36.40 -33.08 -43.94
N ASN A 101 -35.26 -32.93 -43.27
CA ASN A 101 -34.35 -34.01 -42.93
C ASN A 101 -34.08 -34.03 -41.42
N ASN A 102 -34.41 -35.13 -40.76
CA ASN A 102 -34.01 -35.40 -39.38
C ASN A 102 -32.82 -36.35 -39.40
N VAL A 103 -31.65 -35.86 -38.99
CA VAL A 103 -30.41 -36.65 -38.93
C VAL A 103 -30.36 -37.60 -37.72
N GLY A 104 -31.43 -37.62 -36.91
CA GLY A 104 -31.60 -38.48 -35.76
C GLY A 104 -30.68 -38.10 -34.60
N THR A 105 -30.27 -39.12 -33.86
CA THR A 105 -29.40 -38.98 -32.69
C THR A 105 -27.94 -39.03 -33.12
N VAL A 106 -27.25 -37.89 -33.02
CA VAL A 106 -25.83 -37.75 -33.31
C VAL A 106 -25.04 -38.08 -32.05
N ILE A 107 -24.42 -39.24 -32.05
CA ILE A 107 -23.58 -39.71 -30.95
C ILE A 107 -22.16 -39.19 -31.14
N VAL A 108 -21.65 -38.44 -30.17
CA VAL A 108 -20.26 -37.98 -30.13
C VAL A 108 -19.50 -38.65 -28.98
N ALA A 109 -18.30 -39.14 -29.27
CA ALA A 109 -17.44 -39.73 -28.26
C ALA A 109 -16.45 -38.68 -27.75
N PRO A 110 -16.26 -38.53 -26.43
CA PRO A 110 -15.25 -37.62 -25.89
C PRO A 110 -13.87 -38.05 -26.38
N SER A 111 -12.98 -37.10 -26.64
CA SER A 111 -11.61 -37.43 -27.05
C SER A 111 -10.91 -38.15 -25.90
N GLY A 112 -10.80 -39.47 -26.01
CA GLY A 112 -10.20 -40.37 -25.03
C GLY A 112 -8.68 -40.23 -24.96
N LYS A 113 -8.23 -39.12 -24.37
CA LYS A 113 -6.97 -38.97 -23.63
C LYS A 113 -7.17 -37.85 -22.62
N THR A 114 -8.01 -38.11 -21.63
CA THR A 114 -7.81 -37.47 -20.33
C THR A 114 -6.49 -38.01 -19.79
N LEU A 115 -5.40 -37.26 -20.00
CA LEU A 115 -4.40 -37.15 -18.93
C LEU A 115 -5.23 -36.97 -17.66
N GLY A 116 -5.02 -37.82 -16.65
CA GLY A 116 -5.67 -37.66 -15.37
C GLY A 116 -5.49 -36.22 -14.97
N ALA A 117 -6.52 -35.41 -15.19
CA ALA A 117 -6.64 -34.13 -14.60
C ALA A 117 -6.86 -34.51 -13.15
N VAL A 118 -5.75 -34.65 -12.43
CA VAL A 118 -5.73 -34.32 -11.04
C VAL A 118 -6.35 -32.94 -11.05
N THR A 119 -7.64 -32.88 -10.76
CA THR A 119 -8.29 -31.63 -10.45
C THR A 119 -7.68 -31.31 -9.10
N VAL A 120 -6.46 -30.78 -9.16
CA VAL A 120 -5.90 -30.00 -8.10
C VAL A 120 -6.77 -28.75 -8.14
N THR A 121 -7.98 -28.83 -7.58
CA THR A 121 -8.50 -27.72 -6.79
C THR A 121 -7.54 -27.56 -5.61
N GLY A 122 -6.28 -27.22 -5.91
CA GLY A 122 -5.34 -26.75 -4.94
C GLY A 122 -5.92 -25.42 -4.52
N GLN A 123 -6.33 -25.32 -3.26
CA GLN A 123 -6.40 -24.02 -2.63
C GLN A 123 -5.10 -23.29 -3.00
N THR A 124 -5.21 -22.12 -3.61
CA THR A 124 -4.04 -21.28 -3.85
C THR A 124 -3.31 -21.15 -2.53
N ALA A 125 -2.02 -21.45 -2.54
CA ALA A 125 -1.20 -21.39 -1.34
C ALA A 125 -1.33 -19.99 -0.75
N ILE A 126 -1.50 -19.89 0.58
CA ILE A 126 -1.62 -18.57 1.23
C ILE A 126 -0.36 -17.73 0.96
N ILE A 127 0.77 -18.38 0.66
CA ILE A 127 1.99 -17.72 0.20
C ILE A 127 2.50 -18.39 -1.07
N GLU A 128 2.82 -17.57 -2.09
CA GLU A 128 3.51 -17.96 -3.31
C GLU A 128 4.86 -17.26 -3.38
N ASN A 129 5.88 -17.94 -3.90
CA ASN A 129 7.17 -17.31 -4.19
C ASN A 129 7.36 -17.19 -5.71
N LYS A 130 7.64 -15.99 -6.17
CA LYS A 130 7.92 -15.65 -7.58
C LYS A 130 9.36 -15.14 -7.68
N LEU A 131 9.91 -15.10 -8.90
CA LEU A 131 11.31 -14.73 -9.14
C LEU A 131 11.70 -13.40 -8.43
N ASP A 132 10.80 -12.42 -8.49
CA ASP A 132 10.99 -11.06 -8.01
C ASP A 132 10.25 -10.74 -6.70
N LYS A 133 9.29 -11.58 -6.26
CA LYS A 133 8.41 -11.25 -5.13
C LYS A 133 7.84 -12.45 -4.38
N ILE A 134 7.51 -12.22 -3.11
CA ILE A 134 6.66 -13.09 -2.30
C ILE A 134 5.23 -12.56 -2.39
N VAL A 135 4.23 -13.43 -2.58
CA VAL A 135 2.82 -13.04 -2.63
C VAL A 135 2.08 -13.69 -1.48
N TYR A 136 1.53 -12.87 -0.58
CA TYR A 136 0.62 -13.29 0.48
C TYR A 136 -0.83 -13.12 0.04
N ASN A 137 -1.56 -14.21 -0.13
CA ASN A 137 -2.95 -14.22 -0.58
C ASN A 137 -3.92 -13.92 0.58
N ALA A 138 -4.08 -12.63 0.90
CA ALA A 138 -4.94 -12.14 1.98
C ALA A 138 -6.41 -12.58 1.87
N GLU A 139 -6.95 -12.80 0.67
CA GLU A 139 -8.32 -13.31 0.50
C GLU A 139 -8.54 -14.74 1.03
N LYS A 140 -7.45 -15.47 1.30
CA LYS A 140 -7.46 -16.80 1.92
C LYS A 140 -7.18 -16.72 3.42
N ASP A 141 -6.84 -15.53 3.92
CA ASP A 141 -6.59 -15.25 5.33
C ASP A 141 -7.87 -14.75 6.03
N VAL A 142 -8.11 -15.25 7.23
CA VAL A 142 -9.40 -15.20 7.89
C VAL A 142 -9.43 -14.21 9.04
N THR A 143 -8.35 -14.07 9.83
CA THR A 143 -8.25 -13.04 10.88
C THR A 143 -8.19 -11.62 10.34
N SER A 144 -8.05 -11.47 9.04
CA SER A 144 -8.08 -10.18 8.39
C SER A 144 -9.52 -9.64 8.31
N ALA A 145 -10.56 -10.47 8.46
CA ALA A 145 -11.96 -10.04 8.38
C ALA A 145 -12.35 -9.01 9.48
N GLY A 146 -12.85 -7.84 9.07
CA GLY A 146 -13.23 -6.74 9.95
C GLY A 146 -12.09 -5.81 10.39
N GLY A 147 -10.85 -6.11 10.00
CA GLY A 147 -9.69 -5.22 10.18
C GLY A 147 -9.43 -4.32 8.96
N ASN A 148 -8.29 -3.65 8.96
CA ASN A 148 -7.83 -2.80 7.85
C ASN A 148 -6.48 -3.29 7.27
N ALA A 149 -5.93 -2.60 6.27
CA ALA A 149 -4.69 -3.03 5.61
C ALA A 149 -3.51 -3.15 6.58
N THR A 150 -3.43 -2.33 7.64
CA THR A 150 -2.37 -2.47 8.65
C THR A 150 -2.44 -3.81 9.38
N ASP A 151 -3.65 -4.35 9.61
CA ASP A 151 -3.84 -5.65 10.25
C ASP A 151 -3.46 -6.81 9.32
N VAL A 152 -3.68 -6.67 8.02
CA VAL A 152 -3.22 -7.64 7.00
C VAL A 152 -1.70 -7.62 6.89
N LEU A 153 -1.10 -6.42 6.80
CA LEU A 153 0.34 -6.22 6.66
C LEU A 153 1.14 -6.83 7.81
N ARG A 154 0.59 -6.84 9.04
CA ARG A 154 1.21 -7.51 10.20
C ARG A 154 1.42 -9.02 10.02
N LYS A 155 0.71 -9.65 9.08
CA LYS A 155 0.77 -11.10 8.82
C LYS A 155 1.56 -11.46 7.57
N VAL A 156 1.98 -10.45 6.82
CA VAL A 156 2.74 -10.62 5.59
C VAL A 156 4.19 -10.95 5.94
N PRO A 157 4.78 -12.01 5.36
CA PRO A 157 6.17 -12.37 5.61
C PRO A 157 7.12 -11.19 5.41
N LEU A 158 8.09 -11.06 6.31
CA LEU A 158 9.13 -10.02 6.30
C LEU A 158 8.64 -8.58 6.53
N VAL A 159 7.33 -8.37 6.63
CA VAL A 159 6.71 -7.07 6.91
C VAL A 159 6.44 -6.95 8.41
N SER A 160 6.74 -5.79 8.98
CA SER A 160 6.40 -5.44 10.35
C SER A 160 5.72 -4.10 10.34
N VAL A 161 4.63 -3.95 11.09
CA VAL A 161 3.90 -2.69 11.16
C VAL A 161 4.13 -2.09 12.54
N ASP A 162 4.57 -0.83 12.56
CA ASP A 162 4.76 -0.10 13.80
C ASP A 162 3.42 0.35 14.43
N LEU A 163 3.55 1.17 15.45
CA LEU A 163 2.47 1.61 16.33
C LEU A 163 1.56 2.62 15.63
N ASP A 164 2.20 3.47 14.83
CA ASP A 164 1.55 4.41 13.93
C ASP A 164 0.83 3.68 12.81
N GLY A 165 1.05 2.38 12.59
CA GLY A 165 0.43 1.65 11.48
C GLY A 165 1.23 1.77 10.19
N LYS A 166 2.47 2.27 10.24
CA LYS A 166 3.38 2.32 9.10
C LYS A 166 4.07 0.95 8.96
N PRO A 167 4.04 0.35 7.77
CA PRO A 167 4.77 -0.88 7.53
C PRO A 167 6.27 -0.60 7.39
N SER A 168 7.05 -1.63 7.66
CA SER A 168 8.48 -1.73 7.46
C SER A 168 8.77 -3.10 6.86
N LEU A 169 9.81 -3.19 6.03
CA LEU A 169 10.24 -4.45 5.42
C LEU A 169 11.64 -4.78 5.94
N ARG A 170 11.75 -5.89 6.68
CA ARG A 170 12.99 -6.30 7.37
C ARG A 170 13.56 -5.22 8.31
N GLY A 171 12.67 -4.56 9.06
CA GLY A 171 13.00 -3.48 10.01
C GLY A 171 13.23 -2.11 9.36
N ASP A 172 13.38 -2.07 8.03
CA ASP A 172 13.54 -0.85 7.27
C ASP A 172 12.17 -0.18 7.06
N GLN A 173 11.95 0.95 7.72
CA GLN A 173 10.71 1.75 7.61
C GLN A 173 10.63 2.49 6.28
N ASN A 174 11.73 2.59 5.53
CA ASN A 174 11.76 3.20 4.21
C ASN A 174 11.31 2.18 3.15
N VAL A 175 10.17 1.53 3.39
CA VAL A 175 9.54 0.62 2.43
C VAL A 175 8.51 1.39 1.62
N ARG A 176 8.44 1.14 0.31
CA ARG A 176 7.36 1.70 -0.49
C ARG A 176 6.09 0.88 -0.36
N VAL A 177 4.95 1.55 -0.20
CA VAL A 177 3.63 0.91 -0.29
C VAL A 177 2.89 1.35 -1.54
N LEU A 178 2.43 0.38 -2.33
CA LEU A 178 1.64 0.58 -3.55
C LEU A 178 0.25 -0.04 -3.37
N ILE A 179 -0.73 0.49 -4.10
CA ILE A 179 -2.09 -0.05 -4.18
C ILE A 179 -2.37 -0.34 -5.66
N ASN A 180 -2.57 -1.61 -6.01
CA ASN A 180 -2.73 -2.08 -7.41
C ASN A 180 -1.55 -1.68 -8.32
N GLY A 181 -0.34 -1.71 -7.78
CA GLY A 181 0.88 -1.28 -8.48
C GLY A 181 1.03 0.22 -8.63
N LYS A 182 0.15 1.02 -8.00
CA LYS A 182 0.14 2.48 -8.09
C LYS A 182 0.42 3.15 -6.74
N PRO A 183 1.14 4.28 -6.72
CA PRO A 183 1.26 5.10 -5.54
C PRO A 183 -0.07 5.82 -5.28
N SER A 184 -0.22 6.35 -4.08
CA SER A 184 -1.31 7.26 -3.76
C SER A 184 -0.72 8.46 -3.04
N GLY A 185 -1.00 9.69 -3.47
CA GLY A 185 -0.49 10.89 -2.78
C GLY A 185 -1.00 10.99 -1.35
N ALA A 186 -2.17 10.42 -1.08
CA ALA A 186 -2.68 10.28 0.29
C ALA A 186 -1.77 9.41 1.18
N LEU A 187 -1.01 8.46 0.61
CA LEU A 187 -0.03 7.68 1.39
C LEU A 187 1.16 8.56 1.77
N SER A 188 1.51 9.56 0.96
CA SER A 188 2.60 10.50 1.22
C SER A 188 2.30 11.48 2.36
N SER A 189 1.02 11.73 2.64
CA SER A 189 0.56 12.60 3.73
C SER A 189 0.38 11.88 5.07
N SER A 190 -0.23 10.69 5.06
CA SER A 190 -0.30 9.80 6.24
C SER A 190 -0.51 8.36 5.80
N LEU A 191 0.60 7.65 5.52
CA LEU A 191 0.62 6.24 5.12
C LEU A 191 -0.22 5.37 6.05
N ALA A 192 0.05 5.52 7.35
CA ALA A 192 -0.68 4.91 8.44
C ALA A 192 -2.21 5.05 8.33
N ASP A 193 -2.70 6.29 8.23
CA ASP A 193 -4.12 6.56 8.24
C ASP A 193 -4.80 6.11 6.97
N VAL A 194 -4.13 6.27 5.83
CA VAL A 194 -4.64 5.77 4.56
C VAL A 194 -4.71 4.25 4.54
N LEU A 195 -3.71 3.54 5.06
CA LEU A 195 -3.77 2.08 5.18
C LEU A 195 -4.90 1.63 6.12
N ARG A 196 -5.20 2.41 7.17
CA ARG A 196 -6.35 2.16 8.05
C ARG A 196 -7.69 2.38 7.36
N THR A 197 -7.75 3.22 6.32
CA THR A 197 -8.98 3.39 5.51
C THR A 197 -9.26 2.22 4.58
N ILE A 198 -8.26 1.40 4.24
CA ILE A 198 -8.43 0.26 3.32
C ILE A 198 -8.93 -0.94 4.13
N PRO A 199 -10.19 -1.38 3.95
CA PRO A 199 -10.71 -2.54 4.64
C PRO A 199 -9.98 -3.81 4.19
N ALA A 200 -9.64 -4.68 5.13
CA ALA A 200 -8.85 -5.88 4.87
C ALA A 200 -9.54 -6.88 3.93
N ASP A 201 -10.88 -6.90 3.93
CA ASP A 201 -11.69 -7.71 3.03
C ASP A 201 -11.61 -7.24 1.57
N GLN A 202 -11.14 -6.03 1.28
CA GLN A 202 -10.84 -5.60 -0.09
C GLN A 202 -9.52 -6.13 -0.62
N ILE A 203 -8.63 -6.62 0.24
CA ILE A 203 -7.29 -7.03 -0.17
C ILE A 203 -7.37 -8.44 -0.74
N LYS A 204 -6.97 -8.58 -2.01
CA LYS A 204 -6.79 -9.88 -2.66
C LYS A 204 -5.48 -10.51 -2.20
N SER A 205 -4.40 -9.76 -2.34
CA SER A 205 -3.05 -10.22 -2.00
C SER A 205 -2.13 -9.06 -1.67
N ILE A 206 -1.11 -9.31 -0.87
CA ILE A 206 0.02 -8.42 -0.65
C ILE A 206 1.23 -9.01 -1.35
N GLU A 207 1.87 -8.27 -2.25
CA GLU A 207 3.15 -8.66 -2.84
C GLU A 207 4.28 -7.94 -2.10
N VAL A 208 5.33 -8.69 -1.76
CA VAL A 208 6.54 -8.17 -1.10
C VAL A 208 7.72 -8.39 -2.03
N ILE A 209 8.35 -7.29 -2.42
CA ILE A 209 9.50 -7.26 -3.33
C ILE A 209 10.70 -6.78 -2.50
N THR A 210 11.58 -7.71 -2.13
CA THR A 210 12.78 -7.41 -1.31
C THR A 210 13.97 -6.94 -2.14
N ALA A 211 13.97 -7.27 -3.43
CA ALA A 211 14.98 -6.84 -4.40
C ALA A 211 14.27 -6.34 -5.67
N PRO A 212 13.73 -5.11 -5.65
CA PRO A 212 13.12 -4.51 -6.83
C PRO A 212 14.16 -4.40 -7.96
N SER A 213 13.73 -4.72 -9.18
CA SER A 213 14.57 -4.49 -10.37
C SER A 213 14.59 -3.01 -10.73
N ALA A 214 15.47 -2.63 -11.66
CA ALA A 214 15.56 -1.27 -12.21
C ALA A 214 14.26 -0.74 -12.85
N LYS A 215 13.24 -1.60 -13.02
CA LYS A 215 11.91 -1.18 -13.46
C LYS A 215 11.18 -0.30 -12.44
N TYR A 216 11.35 -0.60 -11.16
CA TYR A 216 10.73 0.19 -10.09
C TYR A 216 11.56 1.45 -9.83
N ASP A 217 11.03 2.47 -9.14
CA ASP A 217 11.87 3.63 -8.83
C ASP A 217 12.99 3.22 -7.89
N ALA A 218 14.07 3.99 -7.89
CA ALA A 218 15.23 3.63 -7.10
C ALA A 218 15.00 3.78 -5.59
N GLU A 219 13.86 4.30 -5.16
CA GLU A 219 13.65 4.74 -3.79
C GLU A 219 12.85 3.79 -2.89
N GLY A 220 13.15 3.88 -1.59
CA GLY A 220 12.70 2.97 -0.53
C GLY A 220 13.71 1.86 -0.25
N SER A 221 14.71 2.11 0.59
CA SER A 221 15.77 1.13 0.95
C SER A 221 15.25 -0.20 1.53
N GLY A 222 14.00 -0.23 2.00
CA GLY A 222 13.34 -1.42 2.54
C GLY A 222 12.80 -2.39 1.51
N GLY A 223 12.50 -1.94 0.28
CA GLY A 223 11.83 -2.71 -0.78
C GLY A 223 10.42 -2.17 -1.09
N ILE A 224 9.56 -3.00 -1.69
CA ILE A 224 8.19 -2.60 -2.10
C ILE A 224 7.16 -3.59 -1.55
N ILE A 225 6.09 -3.04 -0.97
CA ILE A 225 4.87 -3.73 -0.56
C ILE A 225 3.76 -3.28 -1.51
N ASN A 226 3.19 -4.19 -2.29
CA ASN A 226 2.10 -3.88 -3.21
C ASN A 226 0.80 -4.54 -2.75
N ILE A 227 -0.17 -3.72 -2.34
CA ILE A 227 -1.50 -4.12 -1.92
C ILE A 227 -2.36 -4.28 -3.17
N ILE A 228 -2.64 -5.53 -3.54
CA ILE A 228 -3.55 -5.84 -4.64
C ILE A 228 -4.97 -5.92 -4.08
N THR A 229 -5.83 -5.03 -4.54
CA THR A 229 -7.25 -5.05 -4.19
C THR A 229 -8.02 -6.05 -5.03
N LYS A 230 -9.17 -6.50 -4.53
CA LYS A 230 -10.06 -7.42 -5.24
C LYS A 230 -10.69 -6.68 -6.43
N SER A 231 -10.29 -7.05 -7.64
CA SER A 231 -11.05 -6.82 -8.86
C SER A 231 -11.55 -8.16 -9.38
N LYS A 232 -12.85 -8.43 -9.21
CA LYS A 232 -13.45 -9.67 -9.68
C LYS A 232 -13.73 -9.56 -11.18
N ASN A 233 -13.04 -10.36 -11.98
CA ASN A 233 -13.27 -10.53 -13.42
C ASN A 233 -14.45 -11.46 -13.69
N VAL A 234 -15.59 -11.15 -13.07
CA VAL A 234 -16.80 -11.95 -13.15
C VAL A 234 -17.71 -11.31 -14.18
N SER A 235 -18.12 -12.06 -15.20
CA SER A 235 -19.17 -11.61 -16.13
C SER A 235 -20.48 -11.43 -15.34
N GLY A 236 -21.12 -10.27 -15.46
CA GLY A 236 -22.29 -9.88 -14.69
C GLY A 236 -21.99 -8.95 -13.51
N LEU A 237 -22.95 -8.86 -12.59
CA LEU A 237 -22.90 -8.04 -11.38
C LEU A 237 -22.43 -8.88 -10.19
N SER A 238 -21.43 -8.40 -9.45
CA SER A 238 -20.96 -9.02 -8.22
C SER A 238 -20.51 -7.99 -7.20
N GLY A 239 -20.55 -8.31 -5.92
CA GLY A 239 -20.16 -7.35 -4.90
C GLY A 239 -20.12 -7.94 -3.50
N SER A 240 -19.81 -7.07 -2.54
CA SER A 240 -19.82 -7.40 -1.13
C SER A 240 -20.21 -6.19 -0.28
N VAL A 241 -20.87 -6.47 0.83
CA VAL A 241 -21.10 -5.53 1.92
C VAL A 241 -20.44 -6.10 3.16
N SER A 242 -19.65 -5.31 3.86
CA SER A 242 -18.98 -5.71 5.08
C SER A 242 -18.99 -4.58 6.10
N GLY A 243 -18.83 -4.95 7.36
CA GLY A 243 -18.70 -3.99 8.44
C GLY A 243 -18.21 -4.64 9.71
N GLY A 244 -17.74 -3.81 10.62
CA GLY A 244 -17.27 -4.22 11.94
C GLY A 244 -17.58 -3.16 12.98
N VAL A 245 -18.03 -3.60 14.14
CA VAL A 245 -18.24 -2.76 15.32
C VAL A 245 -17.40 -3.32 16.46
N GLY A 246 -16.63 -2.47 17.12
CA GLY A 246 -15.81 -2.86 18.24
C GLY A 246 -15.63 -1.75 19.26
N THR A 247 -14.97 -2.07 20.36
CA THR A 247 -14.74 -1.13 21.47
C THR A 247 -13.74 -0.02 21.13
N ARG A 248 -12.98 -0.16 20.03
CA ARG A 248 -12.01 0.84 19.56
C ARG A 248 -12.25 1.32 18.14
N GLN A 249 -12.36 0.40 17.19
CA GLN A 249 -12.45 0.70 15.76
C GLN A 249 -13.72 0.11 15.17
N ASN A 250 -14.34 0.88 14.28
CA ASN A 250 -15.54 0.52 13.56
C ASN A 250 -15.33 0.85 12.08
N ASN A 251 -15.91 0.04 11.20
CA ASN A 251 -15.80 0.24 9.77
C ASN A 251 -17.02 -0.30 9.03
N GLY A 252 -17.20 0.21 7.81
CA GLY A 252 -18.19 -0.27 6.86
C GLY A 252 -17.65 -0.16 5.45
N ASN A 253 -17.99 -1.13 4.61
CA ASN A 253 -17.60 -1.13 3.21
C ASN A 253 -18.65 -1.71 2.28
N VAL A 254 -18.77 -1.08 1.11
CA VAL A 254 -19.55 -1.57 -0.02
C VAL A 254 -18.66 -1.62 -1.24
N ASN A 255 -18.66 -2.76 -1.92
CA ASN A 255 -17.95 -2.99 -3.16
C ASN A 255 -18.89 -3.56 -4.22
N ILE A 256 -18.88 -2.98 -5.41
CA ILE A 256 -19.70 -3.40 -6.54
C ILE A 256 -18.79 -3.50 -7.77
N ASN A 257 -18.91 -4.60 -8.50
CA ASN A 257 -18.23 -4.83 -9.77
C ASN A 257 -19.23 -5.26 -10.82
N TYR A 258 -19.10 -4.69 -12.00
CA TYR A 258 -19.88 -5.03 -13.17
C TYR A 258 -18.92 -5.27 -14.34
N LYS A 259 -19.07 -6.41 -15.02
CA LYS A 259 -18.36 -6.68 -16.26
C LYS A 259 -19.32 -7.22 -17.30
N LYS A 260 -19.33 -6.62 -18.48
CA LYS A 260 -20.08 -7.13 -19.63
C LYS A 260 -19.24 -6.96 -20.89
N ASN A 261 -18.99 -8.08 -21.56
CA ASN A 261 -18.15 -8.14 -22.75
C ASN A 261 -16.77 -7.50 -22.49
N ARG A 262 -16.51 -6.38 -23.16
CA ARG A 262 -15.25 -5.66 -23.20
C ARG A 262 -15.16 -4.53 -22.17
N PHE A 263 -16.23 -4.28 -21.43
CA PHE A 263 -16.32 -3.21 -20.44
C PHE A 263 -16.35 -3.79 -19.02
N SER A 264 -15.53 -3.23 -18.15
CA SER A 264 -15.53 -3.50 -16.70
C SER A 264 -15.61 -2.20 -15.92
N LEU A 265 -16.47 -2.18 -14.91
CA LEU A 265 -16.65 -1.08 -13.97
C LEU A 265 -16.61 -1.63 -12.54
N GLY A 266 -15.78 -1.06 -11.70
CA GLY A 266 -15.76 -1.32 -10.26
C GLY A 266 -15.99 -0.04 -9.50
N ALA A 267 -16.80 -0.10 -8.45
CA ALA A 267 -17.03 0.99 -7.52
C ALA A 267 -16.89 0.47 -6.09
N ASN A 268 -16.31 1.30 -5.24
CA ASN A 268 -16.10 0.98 -3.84
C ASN A 268 -16.24 2.24 -2.98
N ILE A 269 -16.86 2.08 -1.82
CA ILE A 269 -16.89 3.11 -0.78
C ILE A 269 -16.72 2.44 0.58
N GLY A 270 -15.78 2.94 1.37
CA GLY A 270 -15.50 2.48 2.72
C GLY A 270 -15.35 3.66 3.68
N SER A 271 -15.74 3.44 4.91
CA SER A 271 -15.52 4.40 5.99
C SER A 271 -15.09 3.68 7.26
N ASN A 272 -14.25 4.34 8.03
CA ASN A 272 -13.79 3.88 9.34
C ASN A 272 -13.92 5.02 10.35
N PHE A 273 -14.28 4.68 11.59
CA PHE A 273 -14.22 5.62 12.70
C PHE A 273 -13.77 4.90 13.97
N ALA A 274 -13.08 5.63 14.83
CA ALA A 274 -12.63 5.11 16.11
C ALA A 274 -13.36 5.80 17.26
N TRP A 275 -13.79 5.02 18.25
CA TRP A 275 -14.28 5.57 19.50
C TRP A 275 -13.17 6.35 20.19
N PRO A 276 -13.46 7.53 20.77
CA PRO A 276 -12.41 8.33 21.38
C PRO A 276 -11.64 7.59 22.46
N GLN A 277 -10.32 7.51 22.32
CA GLN A 277 -9.43 6.82 23.25
C GLN A 277 -8.48 7.80 23.95
N THR A 278 -8.19 7.57 25.23
CA THR A 278 -7.28 8.41 26.02
C THR A 278 -5.92 7.74 26.19
N SER A 279 -4.90 8.36 25.62
CA SER A 279 -3.49 7.99 25.82
C SER A 279 -2.91 8.78 26.99
N LEU A 280 -1.92 8.20 27.67
CA LEU A 280 -1.17 8.87 28.73
C LEU A 280 0.30 8.96 28.32
N VAL A 281 0.95 10.08 28.61
CA VAL A 281 2.38 10.28 28.35
C VAL A 281 3.03 10.84 29.60
N ASP A 282 4.05 10.15 30.08
CA ASP A 282 4.97 10.64 31.09
C ASP A 282 6.29 10.97 30.40
N PHE A 283 6.77 12.20 30.54
CA PHE A 283 7.98 12.70 29.92
C PHE A 283 8.89 13.30 30.98
N GLU A 284 10.17 12.97 30.92
CA GLU A 284 11.20 13.54 31.78
C GLU A 284 12.40 13.94 30.91
N SER A 285 12.93 15.14 31.12
CA SER A 285 14.13 15.61 30.44
C SER A 285 15.02 16.37 31.42
N ALA A 286 16.27 15.98 31.52
CA ALA A 286 17.33 16.68 32.22
C ALA A 286 18.33 17.24 31.20
N ARG A 287 18.37 18.57 31.08
CA ARG A 287 19.25 19.29 30.17
C ARG A 287 20.38 19.92 30.96
N ARG A 288 21.61 19.61 30.61
CA ARG A 288 22.80 20.19 31.23
C ARG A 288 23.36 21.27 30.33
N SER A 289 23.52 22.46 30.89
CA SER A 289 24.17 23.60 30.24
C SER A 289 25.15 24.21 31.23
N ASN A 290 26.44 24.09 30.95
CA ASN A 290 27.52 24.47 31.87
C ASN A 290 27.35 23.77 33.24
N ASP A 291 27.35 24.55 34.32
CA ASP A 291 27.14 24.06 35.69
C ASP A 291 25.66 23.91 36.09
N THR A 292 24.72 24.16 35.18
CA THR A 292 23.28 24.18 35.46
C THR A 292 22.60 22.97 34.83
N THR A 293 21.75 22.29 35.58
CA THR A 293 20.87 21.24 35.09
C THR A 293 19.42 21.67 35.24
N THR A 294 18.67 21.72 34.13
CA THR A 294 17.24 21.97 34.14
C THR A 294 16.51 20.65 33.88
N THR A 295 15.69 20.24 34.84
CA THR A 295 14.84 19.05 34.75
C THR A 295 13.41 19.49 34.46
N ASN A 296 12.79 18.89 33.45
CA ASN A 296 11.37 19.02 33.14
C ASN A 296 10.70 17.66 33.33
N VAL A 297 9.64 17.63 34.12
CA VAL A 297 8.75 16.47 34.28
C VAL A 297 7.37 16.87 33.79
N GLN A 298 6.83 16.10 32.85
CA GLN A 298 5.52 16.33 32.26
C GLN A 298 4.67 15.06 32.35
N ASN A 299 3.47 15.19 32.88
CA ASN A 299 2.43 14.16 32.81
C ASN A 299 1.28 14.70 31.98
N SER A 300 0.91 13.97 30.92
CA SER A 300 -0.16 14.41 30.02
C SER A 300 -1.11 13.29 29.66
N SER A 301 -2.32 13.71 29.30
CA SER A 301 -3.36 12.83 28.77
C SER A 301 -3.94 13.45 27.52
N ALA A 302 -4.22 12.63 26.50
CA ALA A 302 -4.77 13.09 25.23
C ALA A 302 -5.85 12.13 24.74
N ARG A 303 -7.05 12.66 24.50
CA ARG A 303 -8.19 11.95 23.96
C ARG A 303 -8.31 12.19 22.47
N THR A 304 -8.20 11.12 21.68
CA THR A 304 -8.23 11.21 20.20
C THR A 304 -9.49 10.60 19.62
N LYS A 305 -10.19 11.35 18.77
CA LYS A 305 -11.27 10.88 17.87
C LYS A 305 -10.73 10.79 16.45
N ARG A 306 -11.10 9.76 15.68
CA ARG A 306 -10.67 9.61 14.28
C ARG A 306 -11.82 9.18 13.36
N PHE A 307 -11.82 9.69 12.13
CA PHE A 307 -12.75 9.32 11.07
C PHE A 307 -12.03 9.33 9.71
N GLY A 308 -12.39 8.40 8.83
CA GLY A 308 -11.87 8.34 7.47
C GLY A 308 -12.89 7.74 6.51
N THR A 309 -12.83 8.17 5.26
CA THR A 309 -13.62 7.66 4.15
C THR A 309 -12.75 7.57 2.91
N ILE A 310 -12.98 6.52 2.14
CA ILE A 310 -12.31 6.24 0.89
C ILE A 310 -13.36 5.78 -0.14
N GLY A 311 -13.33 6.39 -1.31
CA GLY A 311 -14.13 6.03 -2.46
C GLY A 311 -13.22 5.71 -3.63
N SER A 312 -13.57 4.74 -4.46
CA SER A 312 -12.90 4.54 -5.73
C SER A 312 -13.85 4.06 -6.81
N VAL A 313 -13.63 4.55 -8.02
CA VAL A 313 -14.26 4.10 -9.25
C VAL A 313 -13.16 3.72 -10.22
N ASN A 314 -13.21 2.50 -10.75
CA ASN A 314 -12.31 2.05 -11.80
C ASN A 314 -13.14 1.62 -13.00
N ALA A 315 -12.75 2.06 -14.19
CA ALA A 315 -13.37 1.65 -15.44
C ALA A 315 -12.29 1.12 -16.37
N SER A 316 -12.63 0.11 -17.17
CA SER A 316 -11.72 -0.39 -18.19
C SER A 316 -12.49 -0.87 -19.41
N TYR A 317 -11.88 -0.65 -20.56
CA TYR A 317 -12.45 -1.00 -21.84
C TYR A 317 -11.38 -1.63 -22.74
N ASP A 318 -11.63 -2.88 -23.12
CA ASP A 318 -10.78 -3.61 -24.05
C ASP A 318 -11.20 -3.23 -25.49
N ILE A 319 -10.54 -2.27 -26.13
CA ILE A 319 -10.83 -1.79 -27.50
C ILE A 319 -10.65 -2.88 -28.56
N ASN A 320 -9.75 -3.84 -28.33
CA ASN A 320 -9.59 -5.14 -29.02
C ASN A 320 -8.60 -6.01 -28.24
N ASN A 321 -8.26 -7.18 -28.76
CA ASN A 321 -7.32 -8.09 -28.11
C ASN A 321 -5.92 -7.47 -27.89
N TYR A 322 -5.61 -6.39 -28.61
CA TYR A 322 -4.33 -5.70 -28.60
C TYR A 322 -4.38 -4.38 -27.83
N ASN A 323 -5.55 -3.76 -27.62
CA ASN A 323 -5.63 -2.42 -27.07
C ASN A 323 -6.62 -2.38 -25.92
N SER A 324 -6.18 -1.90 -24.76
CA SER A 324 -7.03 -1.72 -23.59
C SER A 324 -6.76 -0.38 -22.92
N PHE A 325 -7.83 0.27 -22.48
CA PHE A 325 -7.77 1.48 -21.67
C PHE A 325 -8.29 1.19 -20.26
N THR A 326 -7.60 1.68 -19.24
CA THR A 326 -8.03 1.61 -17.84
C THR A 326 -7.93 2.98 -17.21
N THR A 327 -8.98 3.41 -16.53
CA THR A 327 -8.96 4.62 -15.72
C THR A 327 -9.41 4.31 -14.29
N THR A 328 -8.86 5.05 -13.32
CA THR A 328 -9.22 4.90 -11.92
C THR A 328 -9.22 6.27 -11.26
N LEU A 329 -10.35 6.63 -10.64
CA LEU A 329 -10.47 7.76 -9.75
C LEU A 329 -10.63 7.24 -8.34
N ARG A 330 -9.76 7.66 -7.44
CA ARG A 330 -9.86 7.41 -6.01
C ARG A 330 -9.99 8.73 -5.30
N ILE A 331 -10.86 8.80 -4.30
CA ILE A 331 -11.06 9.97 -3.45
C ILE A 331 -10.92 9.50 -2.02
N ASN A 332 -10.26 10.29 -1.20
CA ASN A 332 -10.13 10.02 0.23
C ASN A 332 -10.35 11.29 1.03
N GLY A 333 -10.86 11.13 2.23
CA GLY A 333 -11.09 12.23 3.16
C GLY A 333 -11.18 11.71 4.58
N GLY A 334 -10.72 12.49 5.54
CA GLY A 334 -10.74 12.10 6.93
C GLY A 334 -10.08 13.11 7.83
N GLY A 335 -9.94 12.73 9.09
CA GLY A 335 -9.29 13.56 10.07
C GLY A 335 -9.30 12.95 11.46
N PHE A 336 -8.61 13.64 12.36
CA PHE A 336 -8.58 13.33 13.76
C PHE A 336 -8.59 14.59 14.60
N GLU A 337 -9.20 14.48 15.78
CA GLU A 337 -9.25 15.52 16.79
C GLU A 337 -8.59 14.96 18.04
N THR A 338 -7.58 15.65 18.54
CA THR A 338 -6.84 15.26 19.74
C THR A 338 -6.90 16.39 20.75
N ASN A 339 -7.61 16.16 21.84
CA ASN A 339 -7.76 17.12 22.93
C ASN A 339 -7.08 16.54 24.15
N GLY A 340 -6.17 17.31 24.75
CA GLY A 340 -5.38 16.84 25.86
C GLY A 340 -5.00 17.94 26.84
N GLY A 341 -4.58 17.50 28.02
CA GLY A 341 -4.06 18.35 29.06
C GLY A 341 -2.72 17.81 29.57
N ALA A 342 -1.84 18.70 30.01
CA ALA A 342 -0.57 18.35 30.61
C ALA A 342 -0.33 19.14 31.89
N THR A 343 0.28 18.49 32.88
CA THR A 343 0.94 19.16 34.02
C THR A 343 2.43 19.06 33.81
N ASN A 344 3.13 20.18 33.94
CA ASN A 344 4.57 20.30 33.75
C ASN A 344 5.19 20.86 35.01
N SER A 345 6.37 20.38 35.37
CA SER A 345 7.17 20.88 36.49
C SER A 345 8.60 21.03 36.04
N PHE A 346 9.16 22.23 36.23
CA PHE A 346 10.54 22.56 35.95
C PHE A 346 11.30 22.72 37.25
N ARG A 347 12.52 22.19 37.29
CA ARG A 347 13.45 22.31 38.41
C ARG A 347 14.84 22.59 37.88
N THR A 348 15.44 23.68 38.32
CA THR A 348 16.84 23.99 37.98
C THR A 348 17.76 23.79 39.18
N THR A 349 18.86 23.05 38.97
CA THR A 349 19.91 22.83 39.95
C THR A 349 21.26 23.29 39.40
N ARG A 350 22.20 23.70 40.27
CA ARG A 350 23.58 24.01 39.91
C ARG A 350 24.57 23.15 40.67
N ILE A 351 25.70 22.83 40.03
CA ILE A 351 26.82 22.06 40.63
C ILE A 351 27.45 22.83 41.79
N ASN A 352 27.64 24.15 41.62
CA ASN A 352 28.10 25.06 42.67
C ASN A 352 26.96 26.02 43.07
N PRO A 353 26.26 25.76 44.19
CA PRO A 353 25.03 26.49 44.54
C PRO A 353 25.25 27.84 45.23
N VAL A 354 26.51 28.28 45.43
CA VAL A 354 26.80 29.55 46.12
C VAL A 354 26.17 30.72 45.35
N GLY A 355 25.19 31.39 45.95
CA GLY A 355 24.44 32.50 45.34
C GLY A 355 23.41 32.11 44.28
N PHE A 356 23.14 30.81 44.08
CA PHE A 356 22.14 30.33 43.12
C PHE A 356 20.77 30.14 43.79
N ILE A 357 19.73 30.81 43.26
CA ILE A 357 18.33 30.58 43.65
C ILE A 357 17.73 29.56 42.67
N PRO A 358 17.36 28.34 43.12
CA PRO A 358 16.69 27.37 42.27
C PRO A 358 15.37 27.91 41.75
N GLN A 359 15.16 27.82 40.44
CA GLN A 359 13.88 28.16 39.83
C GLN A 359 13.06 26.89 39.68
N ASN A 360 12.01 26.80 40.49
CA ASN A 360 11.04 25.72 40.44
C ASN A 360 9.68 26.33 40.11
N PHE A 361 9.06 25.88 39.02
CA PHE A 361 7.70 26.28 38.69
C PHE A 361 6.95 25.11 38.08
N ALA A 362 5.63 25.15 38.22
CA ALA A 362 4.74 24.16 37.64
C ALA A 362 3.63 24.86 36.88
N TYR A 363 3.16 24.21 35.81
CA TYR A 363 2.09 24.74 35.00
C TYR A 363 1.22 23.67 34.40
N THR A 364 0.02 24.09 34.02
CA THR A 364 -0.89 23.24 33.27
C THR A 364 -1.08 23.81 31.87
N SER A 365 -1.20 22.93 30.88
CA SER A 365 -1.56 23.32 29.53
C SER A 365 -2.69 22.49 28.98
N ASN A 366 -3.55 23.13 28.19
CA ASN A 366 -4.55 22.46 27.36
C ASN A 366 -4.09 22.54 25.91
N ASN A 367 -4.24 21.44 25.18
CA ASN A 367 -3.88 21.35 23.77
C ASN A 367 -5.04 20.75 23.00
N PHE A 368 -5.56 21.51 22.05
CA PHE A 368 -6.62 21.09 21.15
C PHE A 368 -6.03 21.03 19.75
N ASN A 369 -6.12 19.87 19.10
CA ASN A 369 -5.56 19.67 17.77
C ASN A 369 -6.63 19.07 16.87
N LYS A 370 -6.73 19.60 15.66
CA LYS A 370 -7.60 19.08 14.62
C LYS A 370 -6.81 18.96 13.33
N ALA A 371 -6.66 17.73 12.86
CA ALA A 371 -6.05 17.46 11.56
C ALA A 371 -7.11 16.89 10.63
N SER A 372 -7.09 17.34 9.38
CA SER A 372 -7.91 16.80 8.31
C SER A 372 -7.08 16.58 7.07
N PHE A 373 -7.44 15.58 6.30
CA PHE A 373 -6.85 15.30 5.01
C PHE A 373 -7.96 15.03 4.00
N SER A 374 -7.74 15.46 2.76
CA SER A 374 -8.60 15.15 1.63
C SER A 374 -7.76 15.09 0.37
N GLY A 375 -8.16 14.29 -0.61
CA GLY A 375 -7.45 14.23 -1.86
C GLY A 375 -8.09 13.29 -2.86
N PHE A 376 -7.49 13.24 -4.04
CA PHE A 376 -7.84 12.28 -5.06
C PHE A 376 -6.59 11.78 -5.80
N ASP A 377 -6.69 10.55 -6.30
CA ASP A 377 -5.75 9.98 -7.25
C ASP A 377 -6.52 9.67 -8.54
N TYR A 378 -6.19 10.36 -9.62
CA TYR A 378 -6.69 10.07 -10.96
C TYR A 378 -5.61 9.39 -11.79
N ASN A 379 -5.96 8.27 -12.41
CA ASN A 379 -5.04 7.47 -13.21
C ASN A 379 -5.67 7.12 -14.55
N ALA A 380 -4.86 7.15 -15.61
CA ALA A 380 -5.24 6.71 -16.95
C ALA A 380 -4.10 5.89 -17.57
N ASP A 381 -4.39 4.64 -17.91
CA ASP A 381 -3.43 3.71 -18.49
C ASP A 381 -3.93 3.23 -19.86
N TYR A 382 -3.03 3.20 -20.84
CA TYR A 382 -3.22 2.59 -22.14
C TYR A 382 -2.21 1.46 -22.32
N THR A 383 -2.69 0.28 -22.68
CA THR A 383 -1.84 -0.87 -22.99
C THR A 383 -2.07 -1.30 -24.43
N HIS A 384 -1.00 -1.33 -25.21
CA HIS A 384 -0.94 -1.93 -26.52
C HIS A 384 -0.13 -3.23 -26.44
N LYS A 385 -0.75 -4.36 -26.74
CA LYS A 385 -0.09 -5.65 -26.93
C LYS A 385 0.18 -5.84 -28.40
N PHE A 386 1.36 -6.32 -28.74
CA PHE A 386 1.70 -6.66 -30.11
C PHE A 386 1.30 -8.11 -30.42
N LYS A 387 1.43 -8.52 -31.69
CA LYS A 387 1.12 -9.89 -32.12
C LYS A 387 2.00 -10.94 -31.45
N LYS A 388 3.23 -10.55 -31.12
CA LYS A 388 4.18 -11.40 -30.39
C LYS A 388 3.73 -11.51 -28.93
N GLU A 389 3.50 -12.74 -28.48
CA GLU A 389 3.06 -12.99 -27.11
C GLU A 389 4.06 -12.41 -26.10
N GLY A 390 3.54 -11.61 -25.15
CA GLY A 390 4.34 -10.95 -24.12
C GLY A 390 5.04 -9.65 -24.57
N GLU A 391 4.94 -9.28 -25.85
CA GLU A 391 5.37 -7.96 -26.34
C GLU A 391 4.26 -6.92 -26.11
N GLU A 392 4.56 -5.87 -25.36
CA GLU A 392 3.58 -4.84 -25.00
C GLU A 392 4.22 -3.48 -24.73
N LEU A 393 3.48 -2.42 -25.04
CA LEU A 393 3.75 -1.03 -24.68
C LEU A 393 2.66 -0.56 -23.71
N THR A 394 3.04 0.01 -22.59
CA THR A 394 2.12 0.65 -21.64
C THR A 394 2.48 2.12 -21.51
N ILE A 395 1.49 2.99 -21.67
CA ILE A 395 1.57 4.42 -21.39
C ILE A 395 0.64 4.70 -20.23
N ALA A 396 1.16 5.33 -19.18
CA ALA A 396 0.41 5.57 -17.97
C ALA A 396 0.61 7.01 -17.49
N GLY A 397 -0.49 7.62 -17.08
CA GLY A 397 -0.54 8.96 -16.50
C GLY A 397 -1.24 8.96 -15.15
N GLN A 398 -0.72 9.74 -14.21
CA GLN A 398 -1.32 9.93 -12.90
C GLN A 398 -1.30 11.40 -12.50
N TRP A 399 -2.42 11.85 -11.91
CA TRP A 399 -2.51 13.09 -11.17
C TRP A 399 -2.98 12.76 -9.76
N SER A 400 -2.15 13.11 -8.80
CA SER A 400 -2.41 12.93 -7.39
C SER A 400 -2.47 14.29 -6.72
N HIS A 401 -3.61 14.60 -6.11
CA HIS A 401 -3.83 15.83 -5.39
C HIS A 401 -4.16 15.52 -3.93
N SER A 402 -3.52 16.22 -3.01
CA SER A 402 -3.80 16.10 -1.58
C SER A 402 -3.74 17.43 -0.87
N LYS A 403 -4.70 17.65 0.03
CA LYS A 403 -4.75 18.76 0.96
C LYS A 403 -4.71 18.21 2.38
N ILE A 404 -3.88 18.83 3.21
CA ILE A 404 -3.80 18.59 4.64
C ILE A 404 -4.05 19.93 5.32
N ALA A 405 -4.92 19.92 6.32
CA ALA A 405 -5.09 21.06 7.20
C ALA A 405 -4.89 20.58 8.64
N SER A 406 -4.03 21.25 9.39
CA SER A 406 -3.78 20.98 10.80
C SER A 406 -3.91 22.26 11.59
N ASP A 407 -4.92 22.32 12.44
CA ASP A 407 -5.15 23.40 13.37
C ASP A 407 -4.78 22.95 14.78
N TYR A 408 -4.19 23.86 15.56
CA TYR A 408 -3.96 23.64 16.98
C TYR A 408 -4.28 24.88 17.81
N THR A 409 -4.56 24.65 19.08
CA THR A 409 -4.63 25.66 20.13
C THR A 409 -3.92 25.12 21.35
N SER A 410 -2.93 25.87 21.85
CA SER A 410 -2.22 25.58 23.09
C SER A 410 -2.49 26.71 24.07
N GLU A 411 -3.04 26.37 25.22
CA GLU A 411 -3.34 27.30 26.30
C GLU A 411 -2.49 26.94 27.52
N TYR A 412 -1.84 27.92 28.13
CA TYR A 412 -0.97 27.75 29.28
C TYR A 412 -1.46 28.56 30.47
N PHE A 413 -1.50 27.92 31.63
CA PHE A 413 -2.00 28.48 32.88
C PHE A 413 -0.92 28.42 33.97
N ASN A 414 -0.96 29.37 34.92
CA ASN A 414 -0.02 29.45 36.05
C ASN A 414 1.46 29.65 35.62
N VAL A 415 1.68 30.39 34.53
CA VAL A 415 3.02 30.69 33.98
C VAL A 415 3.14 32.12 33.50
N PRO A 416 4.38 32.66 33.41
CA PRO A 416 4.63 33.90 32.70
C PRO A 416 4.22 33.80 31.22
N PRO A 417 3.30 34.64 30.72
CA PRO A 417 2.82 34.59 29.33
C PRO A 417 3.93 34.70 28.28
N ARG A 418 5.00 35.43 28.58
CA ARG A 418 6.13 35.62 27.64
C ARG A 418 6.86 34.31 27.30
N ALA A 419 7.06 33.42 28.28
CA ALA A 419 7.78 32.15 28.07
C ALA A 419 6.86 31.06 27.51
N PHE A 420 5.57 31.14 27.87
CA PHE A 420 4.53 30.17 27.52
C PHE A 420 3.28 30.90 27.01
N PRO A 421 3.36 31.50 25.81
CA PRO A 421 2.23 32.21 25.22
C PRO A 421 1.13 31.23 24.85
N ASN A 422 -0.12 31.61 25.10
CA ASN A 422 -1.25 30.99 24.43
C ASN A 422 -1.09 31.16 22.92
N GLN A 423 -1.24 30.07 22.18
CA GLN A 423 -1.01 30.03 20.75
C GLN A 423 -2.15 29.34 20.02
N GLN A 424 -2.44 29.84 18.82
CA GLN A 424 -3.23 29.13 17.83
C GLN A 424 -2.37 28.99 16.59
N GLY A 425 -2.47 27.88 15.87
CA GLY A 425 -1.86 27.80 14.57
C GLY A 425 -2.67 26.97 13.60
N SER A 426 -2.49 27.28 12.32
CA SER A 426 -3.13 26.63 11.20
C SER A 426 -2.04 26.32 10.17
N ASN A 427 -1.89 25.05 9.82
CA ASN A 427 -1.01 24.60 8.75
C ASN A 427 -1.84 24.02 7.61
N ASN A 428 -1.86 24.71 6.47
CA ASN A 428 -2.53 24.29 5.26
C ASN A 428 -1.51 23.88 4.21
N GLY A 429 -1.38 22.58 3.97
CA GLY A 429 -0.52 22.01 2.95
C GLY A 429 -1.31 21.53 1.74
N VAL A 430 -0.88 21.88 0.54
CA VAL A 430 -1.37 21.32 -0.73
C VAL A 430 -0.20 20.66 -1.45
N ASN A 431 -0.42 19.45 -1.95
CA ASN A 431 0.56 18.69 -2.73
C ASN A 431 -0.10 18.18 -4.01
N ASP A 432 0.44 18.64 -5.14
CA ASP A 432 0.10 18.20 -6.49
C ASP A 432 1.27 17.45 -7.10
N GLU A 433 1.00 16.21 -7.52
CA GLU A 433 1.97 15.31 -8.13
C GLU A 433 1.43 14.81 -9.47
N TYR A 434 2.22 15.03 -10.52
CA TYR A 434 1.94 14.58 -11.88
C TYR A 434 2.96 13.53 -12.27
N THR A 435 2.52 12.47 -12.93
CA THR A 435 3.43 11.45 -13.44
C THR A 435 3.06 10.98 -14.81
N ALA A 436 4.09 10.86 -15.64
CA ALA A 436 4.03 10.20 -16.93
C ALA A 436 5.03 9.04 -16.95
N GLN A 437 4.59 7.88 -17.42
CA GLN A 437 5.42 6.67 -17.51
C GLN A 437 5.14 5.94 -18.83
N ALA A 438 6.21 5.47 -19.48
CA ALA A 438 6.14 4.60 -20.64
C ALA A 438 7.00 3.35 -20.42
N ASP A 439 6.39 2.18 -20.52
CA ASP A 439 7.03 0.88 -20.34
C ASP A 439 6.89 0.04 -21.62
N TYR A 440 8.00 -0.45 -22.16
CA TYR A 440 8.03 -1.41 -23.25
C TYR A 440 8.62 -2.74 -22.78
N ALA A 441 7.93 -3.84 -23.07
CA ALA A 441 8.41 -5.20 -22.81
C ALA A 441 8.46 -5.98 -24.12
N ASN A 442 9.57 -6.64 -24.41
CA ASN A 442 9.76 -7.48 -25.60
C ASN A 442 10.47 -8.79 -25.23
N PRO A 443 9.81 -9.95 -25.35
CA PRO A 443 10.44 -11.25 -25.23
C PRO A 443 11.23 -11.56 -26.51
N LEU A 444 12.43 -10.99 -26.67
CA LEU A 444 13.31 -11.16 -27.84
C LEU A 444 13.41 -12.62 -28.29
N SER A 445 13.45 -13.57 -27.35
CA SER A 445 13.30 -15.01 -27.60
C SER A 445 12.56 -15.70 -26.45
N LYS A 446 12.42 -17.03 -26.49
CA LYS A 446 11.90 -17.82 -25.34
C LYS A 446 12.81 -17.74 -24.11
N VAL A 447 14.06 -17.34 -24.29
CA VAL A 447 15.10 -17.29 -23.25
C VAL A 447 15.36 -15.86 -22.79
N ILE A 448 15.22 -14.87 -23.68
CA ILE A 448 15.63 -13.49 -23.42
C ILE A 448 14.40 -12.58 -23.45
N LYS A 449 14.23 -11.79 -22.39
CA LYS A 449 13.24 -10.72 -22.30
C LYS A 449 13.92 -9.40 -22.01
N LEU A 450 13.61 -8.40 -22.83
CA LEU A 450 13.98 -7.00 -22.65
C LEU A 450 12.80 -6.23 -22.08
N GLU A 451 13.03 -5.42 -21.06
CA GLU A 451 12.11 -4.38 -20.60
C GLU A 451 12.86 -3.06 -20.58
N ALA A 452 12.26 -2.00 -21.10
CA ALA A 452 12.83 -0.66 -21.09
C ALA A 452 11.73 0.35 -20.84
N GLY A 453 12.06 1.48 -20.21
CA GLY A 453 11.05 2.50 -19.95
C GLY A 453 11.63 3.83 -19.52
N GLY A 454 10.75 4.83 -19.55
CA GLY A 454 11.03 6.19 -19.14
C GLY A 454 9.94 6.70 -18.22
N LYS A 455 10.31 7.60 -17.31
CA LYS A 455 9.41 8.12 -16.29
C LYS A 455 9.76 9.55 -15.89
N ALA A 456 8.73 10.37 -15.69
CA ALA A 456 8.84 11.72 -15.14
C ALA A 456 7.83 11.91 -14.01
N ILE A 457 8.28 12.44 -12.88
CA ILE A 457 7.47 12.80 -11.72
C ILE A 457 7.69 14.28 -11.46
N LEU A 458 6.62 15.07 -11.48
CA LEU A 458 6.65 16.51 -11.23
C LEU A 458 5.80 16.78 -9.99
N ARG A 459 6.40 17.36 -8.95
CA ARG A 459 5.75 17.59 -7.67
C ARG A 459 5.84 19.06 -7.27
N LYS A 460 4.72 19.60 -6.81
CA LYS A 460 4.62 20.93 -6.22
C LYS A 460 3.90 20.82 -4.88
N ILE A 461 4.52 21.38 -3.85
CA ILE A 461 3.98 21.43 -2.50
C ILE A 461 4.01 22.87 -2.04
N ASN A 462 2.88 23.35 -1.55
CA ASN A 462 2.74 24.66 -0.94
C ASN A 462 2.25 24.45 0.49
N SER A 463 2.83 25.15 1.46
CA SER A 463 2.46 25.06 2.87
C SER A 463 2.36 26.46 3.46
N ASP A 464 1.15 26.84 3.87
CA ASP A 464 0.91 28.07 4.63
C ASP A 464 0.76 27.71 6.11
N TYR A 465 1.72 28.11 6.93
CA TYR A 465 1.71 27.90 8.37
C TYR A 465 1.56 29.22 9.10
N ASP A 466 0.37 29.51 9.61
CA ASP A 466 0.12 30.72 10.39
C ASP A 466 0.08 30.39 11.87
N VAL A 467 0.80 31.17 12.68
CA VAL A 467 0.78 31.08 14.14
C VAL A 467 0.30 32.41 14.69
N TYR A 468 -0.56 32.36 15.69
CA TYR A 468 -1.14 33.49 16.36
C TYR A 468 -0.83 33.43 17.85
N ARG A 469 -0.69 34.60 18.48
CA ARG A 469 -0.51 34.76 19.93
C ARG A 469 -1.36 35.92 20.45
N GLN A 470 -1.66 35.91 21.74
CA GLN A 470 -2.39 36.99 22.39
C GLN A 470 -1.41 38.10 22.82
N ILE A 471 -1.71 39.35 22.45
CA ILE A 471 -0.93 40.54 22.82
C ILE A 471 -1.85 41.66 23.31
N ASN A 472 -1.34 42.53 24.19
CA ASN A 472 -2.06 43.73 24.61
C ASN A 472 -1.85 44.89 23.62
N ALA A 473 -2.51 46.02 23.88
CA ALA A 473 -2.39 47.22 23.05
C ALA A 473 -0.95 47.79 22.99
N GLN A 474 -0.10 47.46 23.96
CA GLN A 474 1.31 47.85 24.03
C GLN A 474 2.25 46.83 23.36
N GLY A 475 1.71 45.79 22.71
CA GLY A 475 2.50 44.76 22.01
C GLY A 475 3.15 43.72 22.92
N GLN A 476 2.80 43.70 24.22
CA GLN A 476 3.31 42.71 25.17
C GLN A 476 2.49 41.43 25.06
N ILE A 477 3.18 40.28 25.13
CA ILE A 477 2.54 38.96 25.15
C ILE A 477 1.73 38.82 26.44
N ILE A 478 0.44 38.57 26.30
CA ILE A 478 -0.49 38.30 27.40
C ILE A 478 -1.28 37.03 27.08
N ASN A 479 -1.64 36.21 28.07
CA ASN A 479 -2.46 35.01 27.84
C ASN A 479 -3.97 35.31 27.97
N GLN A 480 -4.38 36.51 27.52
CA GLN A 480 -5.74 37.04 27.62
C GLN A 480 -6.01 37.95 26.40
N GLY A 481 -7.25 38.05 25.93
CA GLY A 481 -7.61 38.91 24.79
C GLY A 481 -7.58 38.22 23.43
N PRO A 482 -7.62 38.98 22.31
CA PRO A 482 -7.70 38.40 20.97
C PRO A 482 -6.36 37.84 20.49
N TYR A 483 -6.43 36.82 19.63
CA TYR A 483 -5.26 36.29 18.93
C TYR A 483 -4.86 37.22 17.78
N THR A 484 -3.56 37.49 17.69
CA THR A 484 -2.93 38.32 16.64
C THR A 484 -1.85 37.50 15.95
N LEU A 485 -1.62 37.76 14.66
CA LEU A 485 -0.63 37.02 13.88
C LEU A 485 0.77 37.19 14.48
N ASN A 486 1.49 36.08 14.60
CA ASN A 486 2.87 36.05 15.06
C ASN A 486 3.80 35.82 13.87
N ASP A 487 4.18 36.90 13.21
CA ASP A 487 5.00 36.86 11.99
C ASP A 487 6.34 36.13 12.16
N THR A 488 6.89 36.09 13.38
CA THR A 488 8.15 35.35 13.66
C THR A 488 7.99 33.83 13.73
N ALA A 489 6.76 33.35 13.91
CA ALA A 489 6.43 31.92 14.01
C ALA A 489 5.53 31.42 12.85
N SER A 490 5.02 32.32 12.01
CA SER A 490 4.31 31.98 10.77
C SER A 490 5.28 31.78 9.61
N ASN A 491 5.01 30.89 8.65
CA ASN A 491 5.88 30.64 7.51
C ASN A 491 5.08 30.15 6.31
N LYS A 492 5.43 30.63 5.12
CA LYS A 492 4.98 30.04 3.87
C LYS A 492 6.14 29.28 3.24
N TYR A 493 5.85 28.13 2.64
CA TYR A 493 6.87 27.31 2.04
C TYR A 493 6.41 26.71 0.73
N ASP A 494 7.09 27.10 -0.34
CA ASP A 494 6.92 26.52 -1.66
C ASP A 494 8.06 25.54 -1.93
N TYR A 495 7.71 24.34 -2.37
CA TYR A 495 8.65 23.26 -2.62
C TYR A 495 8.31 22.57 -3.94
N SER A 496 9.29 22.36 -4.79
CA SER A 496 9.14 21.52 -5.98
C SER A 496 10.19 20.43 -6.05
N GLN A 497 9.77 19.25 -6.49
CA GLN A 497 10.67 18.14 -6.82
C GLN A 497 10.32 17.59 -8.18
N ASN A 498 11.30 17.55 -9.08
CA ASN A 498 11.19 16.89 -10.38
C ASN A 498 12.15 15.70 -10.42
N VAL A 499 11.64 14.55 -10.84
CA VAL A 499 12.43 13.32 -11.01
C VAL A 499 12.24 12.79 -12.42
N TYR A 500 13.36 12.66 -13.15
CA TYR A 500 13.40 12.08 -14.49
C TYR A 500 14.20 10.80 -14.46
N ALA A 501 13.66 9.72 -15.04
CA ALA A 501 14.29 8.42 -15.01
C ALA A 501 14.20 7.69 -16.35
N GLY A 502 15.28 6.95 -16.67
CA GLY A 502 15.32 5.98 -17.76
C GLY A 502 15.90 4.67 -17.26
N TYR A 503 15.35 3.55 -17.72
CA TYR A 503 15.76 2.24 -17.25
C TYR A 503 15.65 1.14 -18.30
N THR A 504 16.46 0.10 -18.12
CA THR A 504 16.45 -1.14 -18.90
C THR A 504 16.67 -2.34 -18.00
N VAL A 505 15.95 -3.43 -18.25
CA VAL A 505 16.06 -4.72 -17.56
C VAL A 505 16.15 -5.84 -18.60
N LEU A 506 17.14 -6.70 -18.47
CA LEU A 506 17.32 -7.92 -19.26
C LEU A 506 17.11 -9.13 -18.36
N SER A 507 16.21 -10.03 -18.77
CA SER A 507 15.95 -11.29 -18.09
C SER A 507 16.29 -12.46 -19.00
N PHE A 508 17.04 -13.42 -18.47
CA PHE A 508 17.50 -14.63 -19.14
C PHE A 508 16.99 -15.87 -18.41
N THR A 509 16.32 -16.77 -19.13
CA THR A 509 15.91 -18.10 -18.66
C THR A 509 16.89 -19.14 -19.19
N LEU A 510 17.93 -19.43 -18.41
CA LEU A 510 19.06 -20.27 -18.81
C LEU A 510 18.76 -21.76 -18.58
N PRO A 511 19.49 -22.69 -19.27
CA PRO A 511 19.39 -24.12 -19.03
C PRO A 511 19.64 -24.51 -17.57
N LYS A 512 19.21 -25.71 -17.17
CA LYS A 512 19.35 -26.24 -15.79
C LYS A 512 18.65 -25.37 -14.73
N ASN A 513 17.53 -24.73 -15.09
CA ASN A 513 16.66 -23.93 -14.22
C ASN A 513 17.37 -22.73 -13.57
N TYR A 514 18.34 -22.13 -14.29
CA TYR A 514 18.92 -20.86 -13.89
C TYR A 514 18.09 -19.71 -14.47
N SER A 515 17.91 -18.65 -13.70
CA SER A 515 17.34 -17.41 -14.19
C SER A 515 18.20 -16.25 -13.74
N LEU A 516 18.59 -15.41 -14.70
CA LEU A 516 19.42 -14.24 -14.48
C LEU A 516 18.62 -13.00 -14.87
N GLN A 517 18.59 -11.98 -14.02
CA GLN A 517 18.02 -10.68 -14.32
C GLN A 517 19.05 -9.61 -13.98
N THR A 518 19.31 -8.73 -14.94
CA THR A 518 20.19 -7.56 -14.75
C THR A 518 19.45 -6.32 -15.22
N GLY A 519 19.60 -5.22 -14.51
CA GLY A 519 18.93 -3.98 -14.88
C GLY A 519 19.73 -2.76 -14.48
N LEU A 520 19.63 -1.72 -15.28
CA LEU A 520 20.27 -0.42 -15.07
C LEU A 520 19.22 0.68 -15.11
N ARG A 521 19.34 1.63 -14.20
CA ARG A 521 18.50 2.82 -14.14
C ARG A 521 19.34 4.05 -13.85
N VAL A 522 19.00 5.15 -14.52
CA VAL A 522 19.55 6.48 -14.26
C VAL A 522 18.40 7.37 -13.85
N GLU A 523 18.56 8.10 -12.75
CA GLU A 523 17.60 9.09 -12.29
C GLU A 523 18.28 10.44 -12.10
N ASN A 524 17.67 11.53 -12.58
CA ASN A 524 18.03 12.89 -12.22
C ASN A 524 16.94 13.47 -11.32
N THR A 525 17.33 14.06 -10.20
CA THR A 525 16.43 14.68 -9.22
C THR A 525 16.79 16.15 -9.09
N GLN A 526 15.79 17.01 -9.18
CA GLN A 526 15.88 18.46 -9.00
C GLN A 526 14.93 18.85 -7.88
N ILE A 527 15.42 19.57 -6.88
CA ILE A 527 14.66 20.02 -5.73
C ILE A 527 14.88 21.52 -5.59
N ASP A 528 13.79 22.26 -5.45
CA ASP A 528 13.81 23.70 -5.15
C ASP A 528 12.89 23.95 -3.95
N GLY A 529 13.35 24.77 -3.01
CA GLY A 529 12.58 25.17 -1.84
C GLY A 529 12.70 26.66 -1.58
N ASP A 530 11.56 27.33 -1.38
CA ASP A 530 11.45 28.77 -1.17
C ASP A 530 10.65 29.04 0.12
N PRO A 531 11.33 29.11 1.28
CA PRO A 531 10.70 29.50 2.55
C PRO A 531 10.60 31.01 2.66
N THR A 532 9.38 31.51 2.87
CA THR A 532 9.10 32.92 3.06
C THR A 532 8.48 33.20 4.43
N ASN A 533 9.04 34.20 5.11
CA ASN A 533 8.59 34.67 6.41
C ASN A 533 8.67 36.21 6.41
N LEU A 534 7.70 36.88 7.03
CA LEU A 534 7.61 38.35 7.02
C LEU A 534 8.73 39.06 7.80
N VAL A 535 9.42 38.37 8.72
CA VAL A 535 10.36 38.96 9.69
C VAL A 535 11.76 38.30 9.68
N GLN A 536 11.87 37.00 9.34
CA GLN A 536 13.14 36.26 9.31
C GLN A 536 13.89 36.48 7.98
N ARG A 537 14.84 37.44 7.97
CA ARG A 537 15.65 37.79 6.78
C ARG A 537 16.68 36.74 6.35
N ASN A 538 16.95 35.73 7.18
CA ASN A 538 17.98 34.70 6.93
C ASN A 538 17.41 33.42 6.28
N LEU A 539 16.09 33.33 6.08
CA LEU A 539 15.52 32.28 5.25
C LEU A 539 15.87 32.58 3.79
N GLN A 540 16.61 31.68 3.17
CA GLN A 540 17.03 31.80 1.77
C GLN A 540 16.46 30.62 0.98
N PRO A 541 16.02 30.84 -0.26
CA PRO A 541 15.71 29.75 -1.17
C PRO A 541 16.92 28.85 -1.38
N PHE A 542 16.67 27.57 -1.63
CA PHE A 542 17.72 26.60 -1.95
C PHE A 542 17.33 25.77 -3.17
N SER A 543 18.36 25.28 -3.87
CA SER A 543 18.21 24.37 -5.01
C SER A 543 19.25 23.25 -4.91
N GLN A 544 18.83 22.03 -5.20
CA GLN A 544 19.68 20.84 -5.24
C GLN A 544 19.40 20.05 -6.52
N SER A 545 20.46 19.55 -7.16
CA SER A 545 20.35 18.68 -8.34
C SER A 545 21.39 17.58 -8.29
N TYR A 546 20.96 16.33 -8.51
CA TYR A 546 21.86 15.18 -8.51
C TYR A 546 21.37 14.06 -9.43
N THR A 547 22.32 13.32 -9.98
CA THR A 547 22.08 12.15 -10.84
C THR A 547 22.55 10.87 -10.16
N THR A 548 21.70 9.86 -10.14
CA THR A 548 21.95 8.59 -9.47
C THR A 548 21.90 7.44 -10.46
N PHE A 549 22.96 6.63 -10.47
CA PHE A 549 23.01 5.35 -11.18
C PHE A 549 22.65 4.19 -10.26
N VAL A 550 21.71 3.35 -10.70
CA VAL A 550 20.97 2.38 -9.88
C VAL A 550 20.98 1.01 -10.59
N PRO A 551 22.05 0.21 -10.42
CA PRO A 551 22.12 -1.15 -10.93
C PRO A 551 21.32 -2.13 -10.08
N SER A 552 20.82 -3.20 -10.72
CA SER A 552 20.14 -4.32 -10.08
C SER A 552 20.59 -5.64 -10.73
N PHE A 553 20.79 -6.66 -9.91
CA PHE A 553 21.21 -7.99 -10.36
C PHE A 553 20.53 -9.07 -9.52
N ILE A 554 19.97 -10.09 -10.17
CA ILE A 554 19.34 -11.24 -9.53
C ILE A 554 19.76 -12.51 -10.28
N LEU A 555 20.37 -13.45 -9.57
CA LEU A 555 20.62 -14.81 -10.04
C LEU A 555 19.80 -15.77 -9.20
N SER A 556 19.03 -16.64 -9.84
CA SER A 556 18.28 -17.69 -9.14
C SER A 556 18.48 -19.04 -9.79
N LYS A 557 18.37 -20.10 -8.98
CA LYS A 557 18.43 -21.49 -9.41
C LYS A 557 17.33 -22.28 -8.73
N THR A 558 16.49 -22.94 -9.53
CA THR A 558 15.45 -23.84 -9.01
C THR A 558 15.88 -25.31 -9.12
N VAL A 559 16.08 -25.96 -7.98
CA VAL A 559 16.50 -27.34 -7.84
C VAL A 559 15.30 -28.21 -7.47
N LYS A 560 15.12 -29.34 -8.19
CA LYS A 560 14.04 -30.33 -7.95
C LYS A 560 12.61 -29.73 -7.94
N GLY A 561 12.41 -28.56 -8.56
CA GLY A 561 11.10 -27.88 -8.68
C GLY A 561 10.55 -27.28 -7.38
N THR A 562 11.14 -27.58 -6.21
CA THR A 562 10.64 -27.12 -4.91
C THR A 562 11.63 -26.27 -4.12
N GLN A 563 12.91 -26.26 -4.51
CA GLN A 563 13.97 -25.52 -3.83
C GLN A 563 14.50 -24.42 -4.73
N THR A 564 14.58 -23.19 -4.22
CA THR A 564 15.08 -22.03 -4.97
C THR A 564 16.16 -21.33 -4.17
N TYR A 565 17.34 -21.21 -4.76
CA TYR A 565 18.41 -20.34 -4.28
C TYR A 565 18.37 -19.04 -5.08
N LYS A 566 18.46 -17.89 -4.41
CA LYS A 566 18.41 -16.57 -5.02
C LYS A 566 19.53 -15.69 -4.46
N LEU A 567 20.45 -15.23 -5.29
CA LEU A 567 21.42 -14.20 -4.97
C LEU A 567 20.97 -12.90 -5.63
N SER A 568 20.87 -11.82 -4.87
CA SER A 568 20.50 -10.52 -5.41
C SER A 568 21.41 -9.40 -4.90
N TYR A 569 21.68 -8.44 -5.79
CA TYR A 569 22.31 -7.17 -5.49
C TYR A 569 21.41 -6.04 -5.97
N ASN A 570 21.21 -5.04 -5.13
CA ASN A 570 20.50 -3.81 -5.50
C ASN A 570 21.18 -2.60 -4.87
N LYS A 571 21.13 -1.48 -5.60
CA LYS A 571 21.39 -0.14 -5.08
C LYS A 571 20.05 0.60 -5.06
N ARG A 572 19.77 1.34 -3.99
CA ARG A 572 18.59 2.18 -3.83
C ARG A 572 18.97 3.53 -3.20
N ILE A 573 18.14 4.53 -3.43
CA ILE A 573 18.32 5.91 -2.94
C ILE A 573 17.17 6.29 -2.00
N GLN A 574 17.41 7.22 -1.07
CA GLN A 574 16.37 7.80 -0.23
C GLN A 574 16.49 9.32 -0.26
N ARG A 575 15.50 10.01 -0.84
CA ARG A 575 15.50 11.46 -1.03
C ARG A 575 14.92 12.15 0.21
N PRO A 576 15.60 13.14 0.81
CA PRO A 576 15.01 13.89 1.90
C PRO A 576 13.74 14.60 1.42
N SER A 577 12.61 14.37 2.07
CA SER A 577 11.38 15.12 1.75
C SER A 577 11.42 16.53 2.31
N LEU A 578 10.41 17.32 1.95
CA LEU A 578 10.24 18.71 2.40
C LEU A 578 10.42 18.88 3.91
N GLN A 579 10.04 17.90 4.74
CA GLN A 579 10.15 18.00 6.21
C GLN A 579 11.59 17.92 6.71
N PHE A 580 12.41 17.15 6.00
CA PHE A 580 13.84 17.07 6.28
C PHE A 580 14.57 18.30 5.76
N LEU A 581 14.06 18.96 4.72
CA LEU A 581 14.74 20.06 4.04
C LEU A 581 14.27 21.46 4.49
N ASN A 582 13.04 21.62 4.98
CA ASN A 582 12.48 22.92 5.34
C ASN A 582 13.30 23.57 6.48
N PRO A 583 14.04 24.67 6.21
CA PRO A 583 14.91 25.29 7.21
C PRO A 583 14.15 26.10 8.27
N PHE A 584 12.83 26.27 8.11
CA PHE A 584 12.01 26.99 9.06
C PHE A 584 12.02 26.29 10.43
N ILE A 585 12.28 27.08 11.48
CA ILE A 585 12.32 26.58 12.85
C ILE A 585 10.88 26.49 13.36
N ASN A 586 10.37 25.27 13.46
CA ASN A 586 9.07 25.05 14.09
C ASN A 586 9.19 25.23 15.61
N LYS A 587 8.58 26.31 16.12
CA LYS A 587 8.52 26.66 17.55
C LYS A 587 7.16 26.37 18.20
N ALA A 588 6.33 25.52 17.60
CA ALA A 588 5.00 25.21 18.16
C ALA A 588 5.08 24.63 19.59
N ASN A 589 6.15 23.87 19.89
CA ASN A 589 6.61 23.69 21.27
C ASN A 589 7.89 24.50 21.49
N ASN A 590 7.78 25.60 22.21
CA ASN A 590 8.90 26.44 22.56
C ASN A 590 10.06 25.66 23.22
N GLN A 591 9.75 24.66 24.04
CA GLN A 591 10.75 23.86 24.77
C GLN A 591 11.35 22.71 23.95
N ASN A 592 10.72 22.33 22.83
CA ASN A 592 11.12 21.22 21.96
C ASN A 592 10.89 21.62 20.49
N GLN A 593 11.90 22.25 19.91
CA GLN A 593 11.84 22.79 18.55
C GLN A 593 12.31 21.75 17.52
N SER A 594 11.93 21.94 16.26
CA SER A 594 12.44 21.13 15.15
C SER A 594 12.80 21.98 13.95
N GLN A 595 13.83 21.58 13.23
CA GLN A 595 14.33 22.30 12.06
C GLN A 595 14.86 21.29 11.01
N GLY A 596 14.49 21.50 9.74
CA GLY A 596 15.08 20.79 8.62
C GLY A 596 16.44 21.36 8.20
N ASN A 597 17.12 20.67 7.30
CA ASN A 597 18.43 21.03 6.79
C ASN A 597 18.43 20.96 5.24
N PRO A 598 18.47 22.11 4.55
CA PRO A 598 18.56 22.19 3.10
C PRO A 598 19.82 21.55 2.48
N GLU A 599 20.84 21.26 3.28
CA GLU A 599 22.11 20.68 2.80
C GLU A 599 22.10 19.15 2.77
N LEU A 600 21.00 18.51 3.16
CA LEU A 600 20.93 17.05 3.20
C LEU A 600 21.16 16.45 1.82
N SER A 601 22.10 15.51 1.78
CA SER A 601 22.27 14.61 0.65
C SER A 601 21.36 13.39 0.80
N PRO A 602 20.94 12.76 -0.30
CA PRO A 602 20.16 11.53 -0.24
C PRO A 602 20.95 10.37 0.38
N GLU A 603 20.26 9.48 1.07
CA GLU A 603 20.85 8.23 1.53
C GLU A 603 21.01 7.27 0.35
N VAL A 604 22.11 6.52 0.32
CA VAL A 604 22.34 5.51 -0.71
C VAL A 604 22.59 4.17 -0.04
N THR A 605 21.67 3.23 -0.26
CA THR A 605 21.74 1.88 0.31
C THR A 605 22.10 0.86 -0.76
N GLN A 606 23.07 0.00 -0.48
CA GLN A 606 23.42 -1.16 -1.29
C GLN A 606 23.15 -2.44 -0.49
N THR A 607 22.41 -3.37 -1.09
CA THR A 607 22.06 -4.64 -0.44
C THR A 607 22.56 -5.81 -1.26
N ILE A 608 23.27 -6.73 -0.61
CA ILE A 608 23.55 -8.08 -1.13
C ILE A 608 22.74 -9.07 -0.28
N GLU A 609 21.98 -9.94 -0.93
CA GLU A 609 21.11 -10.90 -0.26
C GLU A 609 21.25 -12.29 -0.88
N LEU A 610 21.40 -13.30 -0.03
CA LEU A 610 21.26 -14.71 -0.37
C LEU A 610 19.99 -15.26 0.26
N GLY A 611 19.04 -15.68 -0.57
CA GLY A 611 17.79 -16.30 -0.19
C GLY A 611 17.73 -17.78 -0.57
N TYR A 612 17.10 -18.58 0.28
CA TYR A 612 16.75 -19.96 0.06
C TYR A 612 15.26 -20.16 0.36
N THR A 613 14.53 -20.75 -0.57
CA THR A 613 13.12 -21.14 -0.36
C THR A 613 12.95 -22.61 -0.66
N THR A 614 12.20 -23.32 0.18
CA THR A 614 11.84 -24.72 -0.08
C THR A 614 10.37 -24.98 0.24
N PHE A 615 9.74 -25.80 -0.59
CA PHE A 615 8.41 -26.34 -0.37
C PHE A 615 8.49 -27.83 -0.02
N ILE A 616 8.02 -28.20 1.17
CA ILE A 616 8.03 -29.57 1.69
C ILE A 616 6.59 -29.95 2.04
N LYS A 617 5.91 -30.69 1.15
CA LYS A 617 4.48 -31.04 1.30
C LYS A 617 3.61 -29.78 1.49
N THR A 618 3.03 -29.61 2.69
CA THR A 618 2.18 -28.47 3.07
C THR A 618 2.98 -27.34 3.73
N SER A 619 4.31 -27.46 3.79
CA SER A 619 5.19 -26.50 4.42
C SER A 619 5.95 -25.65 3.40
N VAL A 620 6.13 -24.38 3.73
CA VAL A 620 7.05 -23.47 3.04
C VAL A 620 8.04 -22.91 4.04
N ILE A 621 9.32 -22.92 3.68
CA ILE A 621 10.40 -22.33 4.46
C ILE A 621 11.12 -21.35 3.55
N ASN A 622 11.32 -20.13 4.05
CA ASN A 622 12.12 -19.10 3.43
C ASN A 622 13.19 -18.66 4.43
N LEU A 623 14.44 -18.71 4.01
CA LEU A 623 15.61 -18.25 4.75
C LEU A 623 16.30 -17.21 3.89
N SER A 624 16.74 -16.10 4.47
CA SER A 624 17.66 -15.21 3.77
C SER A 624 18.66 -14.57 4.71
N THR A 625 19.88 -14.37 4.22
CA THR A 625 20.90 -13.56 4.86
C THR A 625 21.24 -12.39 3.96
N TYR A 626 21.50 -11.24 4.54
CA TYR A 626 21.77 -10.03 3.78
C TYR A 626 22.78 -9.13 4.47
N TYR A 627 23.49 -8.37 3.65
CA TYR A 627 24.36 -7.28 4.06
C TYR A 627 23.87 -5.99 3.43
N LYS A 628 23.62 -4.98 4.26
CA LYS A 628 23.23 -3.63 3.86
C LYS A 628 24.34 -2.64 4.22
N TYR A 629 24.74 -1.85 3.23
CA TYR A 629 25.59 -0.68 3.43
C TYR A 629 24.81 0.58 3.05
N THR A 630 24.54 1.43 4.03
CA THR A 630 23.84 2.71 3.84
C THR A 630 24.84 3.84 4.03
N ASN A 631 25.05 4.65 3.00
CA ASN A 631 25.87 5.86 3.06
C ASN A 631 24.99 7.10 3.21
N ASN A 632 25.53 8.16 3.81
CA ASN A 632 24.82 9.42 4.10
C ASN A 632 23.56 9.20 4.94
N LEU A 633 23.59 8.24 5.88
CA LEU A 633 22.47 7.96 6.80
C LEU A 633 22.00 9.26 7.45
N ILE A 634 20.72 9.57 7.35
CA ILE A 634 20.09 10.75 7.91
C ILE A 634 19.54 10.38 9.27
N GLU A 635 19.93 11.09 10.33
CA GLU A 635 19.25 10.98 11.62
C GLU A 635 18.87 12.34 12.20
N GLY A 636 17.79 12.36 12.98
CA GLY A 636 17.36 13.52 13.76
C GLY A 636 18.21 13.66 15.02
N ILE A 637 18.99 14.72 15.12
CA ILE A 637 19.89 14.99 16.25
C ILE A 637 19.25 16.01 17.18
N VAL A 638 18.93 15.59 18.40
CA VAL A 638 18.45 16.47 19.47
C VAL A 638 19.65 17.17 20.10
N GLN A 639 19.66 18.49 20.02
CA GLN A 639 20.67 19.36 20.61
C GLN A 639 20.04 20.25 21.67
N THR A 640 20.80 20.56 22.72
CA THR A 640 20.39 21.61 23.67
C THR A 640 20.80 22.96 23.08
N ILE A 641 19.84 23.89 23.03
CA ILE A 641 20.02 25.24 22.50
C ILE A 641 19.62 26.28 23.55
N ASN A 642 20.10 27.51 23.37
CA ASN A 642 19.67 28.69 24.12
C ASN A 642 18.94 29.63 23.16
N ASP A 643 17.61 29.67 23.24
CA ASP A 643 16.75 30.52 22.42
C ASP A 643 16.47 31.86 23.15
N PRO A 644 16.91 33.01 22.61
CA PRO A 644 16.65 34.32 23.21
C PRO A 644 15.17 34.63 23.43
N ASP A 645 14.27 34.11 22.59
CA ASP A 645 12.82 34.37 22.69
C ASP A 645 12.20 33.73 23.94
N LEU A 646 12.86 32.69 24.49
CA LEU A 646 12.40 31.96 25.66
C LEU A 646 13.00 32.48 26.96
N ARG A 647 13.88 33.49 26.88
CA ARG A 647 14.46 34.10 28.06
C ARG A 647 13.38 34.78 28.88
N SER A 648 13.27 34.34 30.12
CA SER A 648 12.34 34.86 31.11
C SER A 648 12.92 34.72 32.49
N GLU A 649 12.29 35.33 33.49
CA GLU A 649 12.64 35.09 34.89
C GLU A 649 12.64 33.60 35.22
N SER A 650 11.75 32.79 34.62
CA SER A 650 11.65 31.33 34.80
C SER A 650 12.53 30.48 33.88
N ASN A 651 13.19 31.07 32.89
CA ASN A 651 14.12 30.40 31.98
C ASN A 651 15.22 31.38 31.55
N PRO A 652 16.13 31.77 32.45
CA PRO A 652 17.05 32.88 32.22
C PRO A 652 18.01 32.64 31.05
N ASN A 653 18.35 31.38 30.76
CA ASN A 653 19.21 31.01 29.64
C ASN A 653 18.44 30.79 28.33
N GLY A 654 17.10 30.75 28.37
CA GLY A 654 16.28 30.41 27.21
C GLY A 654 16.48 28.96 26.74
N SER A 655 16.83 28.05 27.66
CA SER A 655 17.23 26.69 27.30
C SER A 655 16.05 25.90 26.74
N ALA A 656 16.28 25.21 25.61
CA ALA A 656 15.33 24.34 24.92
C ALA A 656 16.07 23.19 24.23
N SER A 657 15.35 22.19 23.76
CA SER A 657 15.88 21.18 22.84
C SER A 657 15.48 21.54 21.41
N ARG A 658 16.37 21.30 20.45
CA ARG A 658 16.07 21.37 19.01
C ARG A 658 16.51 20.10 18.31
N THR A 659 15.60 19.48 17.58
CA THR A 659 15.91 18.38 16.66
C THR A 659 16.30 18.95 15.30
N VAL A 660 17.49 18.57 14.83
CA VAL A 660 18.00 18.95 13.49
C VAL A 660 18.38 17.68 12.73
N TYR A 661 17.89 17.54 11.49
CA TYR A 661 18.23 16.40 10.65
C TYR A 661 19.60 16.57 10.01
N GLN A 662 20.44 15.52 10.06
CA GLN A 662 21.80 15.55 9.52
C GLN A 662 22.17 14.24 8.84
N ASN A 663 23.00 14.30 7.79
CA ASN A 663 23.71 13.12 7.30
C ASN A 663 24.81 12.75 8.33
N ILE A 664 24.53 11.78 9.19
CA ILE A 664 25.38 11.41 10.33
C ILE A 664 26.58 10.54 9.95
N GLY A 665 26.57 9.90 8.77
CA GLY A 665 27.65 9.05 8.30
C GLY A 665 27.17 7.82 7.54
N SER A 666 27.68 6.64 7.88
CA SER A 666 27.31 5.38 7.23
C SER A 666 26.88 4.32 8.23
N ASN A 667 26.12 3.31 7.81
CA ASN A 667 25.74 2.17 8.64
C ASN A 667 25.97 0.86 7.89
N LYS A 668 26.55 -0.11 8.60
CA LYS A 668 26.78 -1.48 8.12
C LYS A 668 25.88 -2.42 8.91
N SER A 669 24.95 -3.06 8.22
CA SER A 669 23.97 -3.96 8.83
C SER A 669 24.09 -5.36 8.23
N PHE A 670 24.31 -6.35 9.08
CA PHE A 670 24.17 -7.76 8.76
C PHE A 670 22.82 -8.23 9.29
N GLY A 671 22.06 -8.94 8.47
CA GLY A 671 20.76 -9.45 8.88
C GLY A 671 20.48 -10.85 8.37
N ALA A 672 19.60 -11.53 9.08
CA ALA A 672 19.07 -12.83 8.73
C ALA A 672 17.56 -12.83 8.96
N SER A 673 16.81 -13.40 8.02
CA SER A 673 15.38 -13.56 8.14
C SER A 673 14.96 -14.99 7.88
N PHE A 674 14.02 -15.45 8.69
CA PHE A 674 13.31 -16.70 8.53
C PHE A 674 11.83 -16.40 8.35
N PHE A 675 11.18 -17.13 7.45
CA PHE A 675 9.74 -17.27 7.41
C PHE A 675 9.41 -18.75 7.21
N GLY A 676 8.45 -19.25 7.99
CA GLY A 676 7.96 -20.61 7.90
C GLY A 676 6.44 -20.64 7.95
N SER A 677 5.84 -21.52 7.17
CA SER A 677 4.43 -21.91 7.31
C SER A 677 4.34 -23.41 7.20
N VAL A 678 3.66 -24.06 8.13
CA VAL A 678 3.44 -25.51 8.17
C VAL A 678 1.97 -25.77 8.43
N THR A 679 1.43 -26.80 7.79
CA THR A 679 0.10 -27.34 8.12
C THR A 679 0.31 -28.77 8.60
N PRO A 680 0.61 -29.00 9.89
CA PRO A 680 0.98 -30.31 10.41
C PRO A 680 -0.13 -31.35 10.19
N TRP A 681 -1.39 -30.89 10.28
CA TRP A 681 -2.58 -31.66 9.95
C TRP A 681 -3.66 -30.72 9.40
N LYS A 682 -4.64 -31.27 8.64
CA LYS A 682 -5.59 -30.49 7.83
C LYS A 682 -6.24 -29.28 8.52
N PRO A 683 -6.72 -29.36 9.77
CA PRO A 683 -7.33 -28.20 10.40
C PRO A 683 -6.34 -27.12 10.82
N LEU A 684 -5.07 -27.41 11.14
CA LEU A 684 -4.16 -26.45 11.77
C LEU A 684 -3.06 -25.97 10.81
N THR A 685 -2.94 -24.66 10.66
CA THR A 685 -1.81 -24.01 9.99
C THR A 685 -1.08 -23.09 10.98
N ILE A 686 0.24 -23.24 11.08
CA ILE A 686 1.11 -22.40 11.89
C ILE A 686 2.02 -21.62 10.94
N ARG A 687 2.20 -20.33 11.20
CA ARG A 687 3.10 -19.45 10.44
C ARG A 687 3.95 -18.66 11.40
N GLY A 688 5.19 -18.40 11.04
CA GLY A 688 6.03 -17.47 11.77
C GLY A 688 7.09 -16.83 10.89
N SER A 689 7.52 -15.65 11.27
CA SER A 689 8.73 -15.03 10.73
C SER A 689 9.53 -14.39 11.83
N VAL A 690 10.86 -14.38 11.66
CA VAL A 690 11.79 -13.63 12.49
C VAL A 690 12.77 -12.96 11.55
N ASN A 691 13.04 -11.68 11.76
CA ASN A 691 14.09 -10.93 11.08
C ASN A 691 14.98 -10.28 12.13
N GLY A 692 16.23 -10.72 12.22
CA GLY A 692 17.25 -10.15 13.10
C GLY A 692 18.30 -9.41 12.29
N TYR A 693 18.74 -8.23 12.75
CA TYR A 693 19.73 -7.42 12.05
C TYR A 693 20.55 -6.55 13.01
N THR A 694 21.74 -6.15 12.56
CA THR A 694 22.63 -5.29 13.34
C THR A 694 22.47 -3.82 12.97
N TYR A 695 22.69 -2.94 13.94
CA TYR A 695 22.87 -1.50 13.74
C TYR A 695 24.25 -1.12 14.29
N ARG A 696 25.12 -0.61 13.41
CA ARG A 696 26.50 -0.24 13.71
C ARG A 696 26.88 0.99 12.86
N PRO A 697 26.45 2.20 13.29
CA PRO A 697 26.76 3.43 12.59
C PRO A 697 28.25 3.77 12.73
N THR A 698 28.83 4.28 11.64
CA THR A 698 30.12 4.96 11.60
C THR A 698 29.84 6.44 11.41
N VAL A 699 29.95 7.20 12.49
CA VAL A 699 29.55 8.60 12.58
C VAL A 699 30.67 9.52 12.10
N ASN A 700 30.33 10.58 11.36
CA ASN A 700 31.29 11.58 10.90
C ASN A 700 31.79 12.48 12.04
N SER A 701 32.91 13.18 11.82
CA SER A 701 33.56 14.00 12.86
C SER A 701 32.64 15.07 13.46
N ALA A 702 31.71 15.62 12.68
CA ALA A 702 30.75 16.63 13.15
C ALA A 702 29.76 16.09 14.19
N ASN A 703 29.47 14.79 14.18
CA ASN A 703 28.45 14.16 15.02
C ASN A 703 29.01 13.24 16.13
N GLN A 704 30.34 13.10 16.26
CA GLN A 704 30.95 12.20 17.24
C GLN A 704 30.50 12.49 18.68
N ASN A 705 30.37 13.77 19.05
CA ASN A 705 29.94 14.19 20.39
C ASN A 705 28.45 13.94 20.68
N GLN A 706 27.67 13.55 19.66
CA GLN A 706 26.24 13.26 19.78
C GLN A 706 25.97 11.78 20.03
N GLN A 707 26.98 10.91 19.86
CA GLN A 707 26.81 9.47 19.95
C GLN A 707 26.88 8.98 21.40
N THR A 708 25.93 8.13 21.81
CA THR A 708 25.90 7.54 23.16
C THR A 708 27.03 6.53 23.37
N ALA A 709 27.39 5.77 22.33
CA ALA A 709 28.48 4.79 22.39
C ALA A 709 29.13 4.54 21.03
N THR A 710 30.46 4.64 20.97
CA THR A 710 31.25 4.51 19.74
C THR A 710 31.64 3.06 19.46
N GLY A 711 31.48 2.62 18.21
CA GLY A 711 31.92 1.28 17.78
C GLY A 711 31.08 0.11 18.31
N THR A 712 29.98 0.38 19.00
CA THR A 712 29.04 -0.62 19.51
C THR A 712 28.17 -1.17 18.38
N THR A 713 27.96 -2.49 18.40
CA THR A 713 27.01 -3.17 17.50
C THR A 713 25.76 -3.51 18.30
N TYR A 714 24.60 -3.01 17.87
CA TYR A 714 23.32 -3.32 18.49
C TYR A 714 22.57 -4.37 17.67
N PHE A 715 22.01 -5.38 18.32
CA PHE A 715 21.15 -6.37 17.69
C PHE A 715 19.68 -5.96 17.82
N GLN A 716 18.94 -5.98 16.71
CA GLN A 716 17.51 -5.69 16.64
C GLN A 716 16.78 -6.86 16.00
N TYR A 717 15.51 -7.08 16.38
CA TYR A 717 14.67 -8.09 15.75
C TYR A 717 13.21 -7.67 15.65
N ASN A 718 12.54 -8.21 14.64
CA ASN A 718 11.09 -8.22 14.54
C ASN A 718 10.63 -9.67 14.31
N ALA A 719 9.60 -10.10 15.03
CA ALA A 719 9.07 -11.44 14.95
C ALA A 719 7.54 -11.44 14.89
N PHE A 720 7.00 -12.41 14.17
CA PHE A 720 5.58 -12.65 14.01
C PHE A 720 5.31 -14.14 14.15
N LEU A 721 4.23 -14.49 14.82
CA LEU A 721 3.73 -15.85 14.97
C LEU A 721 2.22 -15.83 14.75
N SER A 722 1.68 -16.82 14.04
CA SER A 722 0.25 -17.05 13.96
C SER A 722 -0.09 -18.53 13.88
N ALA A 723 -1.27 -18.88 14.36
CA ALA A 723 -1.82 -20.21 14.27
C ALA A 723 -3.31 -20.10 13.94
N SER A 724 -3.73 -20.71 12.83
CA SER A 724 -5.14 -20.76 12.41
C SER A 724 -5.64 -22.19 12.36
N ALA A 725 -6.84 -22.43 12.86
CA ALA A 725 -7.51 -23.72 12.86
C ALA A 725 -8.86 -23.64 12.14
N THR A 726 -9.03 -24.38 11.04
CA THR A 726 -10.32 -24.53 10.35
C THR A 726 -11.02 -25.80 10.83
N ILE A 727 -12.16 -25.61 11.50
CA ILE A 727 -12.94 -26.68 12.12
C ILE A 727 -14.14 -27.00 11.24
N LYS A 728 -14.64 -28.24 11.31
CA LYS A 728 -15.85 -28.66 10.59
C LYS A 728 -17.03 -27.74 10.92
N GLY A 729 -17.95 -27.62 9.96
CA GLY A 729 -19.12 -26.74 10.08
C GLY A 729 -18.84 -25.28 9.76
N GLY A 730 -17.74 -24.94 9.08
CA GLY A 730 -17.46 -23.56 8.65
C GLY A 730 -16.95 -22.63 9.76
N TRP A 731 -16.40 -23.21 10.83
CA TRP A 731 -15.73 -22.45 11.89
C TRP A 731 -14.25 -22.28 11.58
N THR A 732 -13.70 -21.11 11.89
CA THR A 732 -12.25 -20.89 11.84
C THR A 732 -11.83 -20.07 13.04
N THR A 733 -10.82 -20.53 13.77
CA THR A 733 -10.22 -19.80 14.90
C THR A 733 -8.80 -19.45 14.55
N GLU A 734 -8.27 -18.38 15.10
CA GLU A 734 -6.89 -18.01 14.86
C GLU A 734 -6.33 -17.11 15.96
N PHE A 735 -5.03 -17.25 16.17
CA PHE A 735 -4.22 -16.47 17.08
C PHE A 735 -3.04 -15.87 16.32
N PHE A 736 -2.62 -14.67 16.69
CA PHE A 736 -1.33 -14.13 16.28
C PHE A 736 -0.63 -13.35 17.38
N GLY A 737 0.70 -13.28 17.29
CA GLY A 737 1.59 -12.50 18.12
C GLY A 737 2.59 -11.72 17.26
N VAL A 738 2.84 -10.47 17.63
CA VAL A 738 3.88 -9.60 17.05
C VAL A 738 4.84 -9.20 18.16
N PHE A 739 6.15 -9.27 17.90
CA PHE A 739 7.20 -8.94 18.85
C PHE A 739 8.26 -8.08 18.17
N ASN A 740 8.56 -6.91 18.73
CA ASN A 740 9.61 -6.03 18.21
C ASN A 740 10.58 -5.69 19.33
N SER A 741 11.88 -5.77 19.02
CA SER A 741 12.93 -5.28 19.90
C SER A 741 12.91 -3.75 19.98
N PRO A 742 13.64 -3.14 20.93
CA PRO A 742 13.97 -1.73 20.83
C PRO A 742 14.70 -1.45 19.52
N ARG A 743 14.47 -0.29 18.92
CA ARG A 743 15.26 0.20 17.77
C ARG A 743 16.29 1.21 18.27
N ARG A 744 17.46 1.28 17.64
CA ARG A 744 18.57 2.14 18.08
C ARG A 744 18.80 3.31 17.13
N THR A 745 19.14 4.46 17.69
CA THR A 745 19.70 5.63 16.99
C THR A 745 21.09 5.92 17.58
N ILE A 746 21.81 6.92 17.06
CA ILE A 746 23.09 7.30 17.67
C ILE A 746 22.93 7.91 19.07
N GLN A 747 21.75 8.46 19.41
CA GLN A 747 21.50 9.14 20.69
C GLN A 747 20.68 8.31 21.70
N GLY A 748 20.12 7.15 21.33
CA GLY A 748 19.23 6.43 22.23
C GLY A 748 18.50 5.21 21.66
N GLU A 749 17.35 4.91 22.26
CA GLU A 749 16.51 3.78 21.87
C GLU A 749 15.02 4.14 21.78
N ASN A 750 14.38 3.55 20.79
CA ASN A 750 12.95 3.59 20.55
C ASN A 750 12.27 2.35 21.15
N PRO A 751 10.95 2.42 21.41
CA PRO A 751 10.24 1.39 22.19
C PRO A 751 10.24 0.00 21.56
N ALA A 752 10.41 -1.02 22.41
CA ALA A 752 9.97 -2.38 22.14
C ALA A 752 8.46 -2.50 22.38
N PHE A 753 7.80 -3.43 21.68
CA PHE A 753 6.39 -3.73 21.97
C PHE A 753 5.99 -5.12 21.51
N ASN A 754 4.97 -5.66 22.18
CA ASN A 754 4.38 -6.95 21.88
C ASN A 754 2.86 -6.83 21.74
N LEU A 755 2.29 -7.46 20.72
CA LEU A 755 0.86 -7.47 20.42
C LEU A 755 0.34 -8.87 20.27
N PHE A 756 -0.88 -9.11 20.73
CA PHE A 756 -1.56 -10.39 20.59
C PHE A 756 -2.94 -10.18 19.98
N GLY A 757 -3.37 -11.06 19.09
CA GLY A 757 -4.70 -11.02 18.50
C GLY A 757 -5.34 -12.39 18.46
N PHE A 758 -6.65 -12.42 18.63
CA PHE A 758 -7.49 -13.62 18.61
C PHE A 758 -8.71 -13.36 17.74
N GLY A 759 -9.11 -14.37 16.97
CA GLY A 759 -10.29 -14.27 16.11
C GLY A 759 -11.00 -15.60 15.98
N VAL A 760 -12.33 -15.55 15.91
CA VAL A 760 -13.19 -16.68 15.58
C VAL A 760 -14.19 -16.23 14.52
N LYS A 761 -14.35 -16.99 13.44
CA LYS A 761 -15.40 -16.76 12.45
C LYS A 761 -16.27 -17.99 12.21
N LYS A 762 -17.46 -17.70 11.69
CA LYS A 762 -18.42 -18.67 11.20
C LYS A 762 -18.86 -18.27 9.79
N GLU A 763 -18.63 -19.16 8.83
CA GLU A 763 -19.24 -19.09 7.50
C GLU A 763 -20.66 -19.65 7.57
N ILE A 764 -21.63 -18.86 7.09
CA ILE A 764 -23.07 -19.16 7.09
C ILE A 764 -23.58 -19.04 5.64
N ILE A 765 -24.63 -19.78 5.29
CA ILE A 765 -25.31 -19.72 3.98
C ILE A 765 -24.36 -19.94 2.80
N ALA A 766 -23.92 -21.18 2.57
CA ALA A 766 -23.05 -21.53 1.43
C ALA A 766 -21.84 -20.58 1.24
N LYS A 767 -21.26 -20.11 2.36
CA LYS A 767 -20.11 -19.17 2.42
C LYS A 767 -20.38 -17.76 1.89
N LYS A 768 -21.65 -17.39 1.66
CA LYS A 768 -22.02 -16.02 1.24
C LYS A 768 -22.03 -15.04 2.40
N PHE A 769 -22.42 -15.50 3.59
CA PHE A 769 -22.42 -14.70 4.81
C PHE A 769 -21.33 -15.19 5.76
N THR A 770 -20.59 -14.27 6.37
CA THR A 770 -19.57 -14.59 7.38
C THR A 770 -19.78 -13.68 8.58
N LEU A 771 -19.76 -14.26 9.78
CA LEU A 771 -19.77 -13.54 11.04
C LEU A 771 -18.45 -13.80 11.77
N GLY A 772 -17.83 -12.78 12.34
CA GLY A 772 -16.56 -12.84 13.05
C GLY A 772 -16.62 -12.17 14.42
N LEU A 773 -15.87 -12.72 15.37
CA LEU A 773 -15.53 -12.12 16.66
C LEU A 773 -14.01 -11.94 16.71
N ASN A 774 -13.54 -10.78 17.14
CA ASN A 774 -12.11 -10.51 17.27
C ASN A 774 -11.77 -9.83 18.60
N ALA A 775 -10.55 -10.10 19.07
CA ALA A 775 -9.96 -9.45 20.24
C ALA A 775 -8.51 -9.08 19.93
N LEU A 776 -8.12 -7.85 20.25
CA LEU A 776 -6.75 -7.37 20.15
C LEU A 776 -6.25 -7.02 21.56
N SER A 777 -5.08 -7.53 21.91
CA SER A 777 -4.43 -7.36 23.20
C SER A 777 -5.38 -7.62 24.39
N PRO A 778 -6.12 -8.74 24.43
CA PRO A 778 -7.17 -8.96 25.42
C PRO A 778 -6.66 -8.97 26.86
N PHE A 779 -5.37 -9.25 27.08
CA PHE A 779 -4.75 -9.34 28.40
C PHE A 779 -4.06 -8.05 28.87
N GLN A 780 -3.98 -7.02 28.04
CA GLN A 780 -3.29 -5.77 28.36
C GLN A 780 -4.11 -4.55 27.93
N LYS A 781 -4.60 -3.78 28.92
CA LYS A 781 -5.39 -2.56 28.66
C LYS A 781 -4.60 -1.52 27.85
N TYR A 782 -3.36 -1.28 28.29
CA TYR A 782 -2.43 -0.35 27.66
C TYR A 782 -1.27 -1.09 27.04
N LEU A 783 -0.92 -0.71 25.82
CA LEU A 783 0.42 -0.93 25.30
C LEU A 783 1.35 0.12 25.92
N LYS A 784 2.45 -0.31 26.54
CA LYS A 784 3.47 0.55 27.15
C LYS A 784 4.63 0.71 26.18
N LEU A 785 5.05 1.95 25.97
CA LEU A 785 6.06 2.33 24.99
C LEU A 785 7.06 3.25 25.67
N ASP A 786 8.26 2.73 25.92
CA ASP A 786 9.30 3.44 26.64
C ASP A 786 10.44 3.78 25.67
N GLN A 787 10.83 5.04 25.63
CA GLN A 787 11.94 5.53 24.83
C GLN A 787 12.90 6.35 25.66
N SER A 788 14.15 6.39 25.23
CA SER A 788 15.16 7.21 25.88
C SER A 788 16.16 7.81 24.90
N ILE A 789 16.62 9.02 25.22
CA ILE A 789 17.73 9.70 24.59
C ILE A 789 18.74 10.01 25.68
N ASN A 790 20.00 9.66 25.45
CA ASN A 790 21.08 9.90 26.39
C ASN A 790 22.32 10.40 25.65
N THR A 791 22.69 11.64 25.95
CA THR A 791 23.87 12.35 25.46
C THR A 791 24.55 13.04 26.65
N PRO A 792 25.80 13.53 26.50
CA PRO A 792 26.50 14.23 27.59
C PRO A 792 25.72 15.41 28.20
N ASN A 793 24.87 16.08 27.41
CA ASN A 793 24.16 17.30 27.81
C ASN A 793 22.63 17.12 27.92
N LEU A 794 22.10 15.94 27.60
CA LEU A 794 20.66 15.68 27.60
C LEU A 794 20.39 14.22 27.98
N ASN A 795 19.62 14.04 29.04
CA ASN A 795 18.95 12.78 29.34
C ASN A 795 17.45 12.99 29.20
N GLN A 796 16.77 12.18 28.41
CA GLN A 796 15.34 12.28 28.19
C GLN A 796 14.73 10.88 28.19
N THR A 797 13.64 10.72 28.93
CA THR A 797 12.84 9.50 28.91
C THR A 797 11.38 9.84 28.65
N GLN A 798 10.69 8.99 27.92
CA GLN A 798 9.27 9.15 27.68
C GLN A 798 8.58 7.80 27.70
N LYS A 799 7.47 7.71 28.44
CA LYS A 799 6.65 6.52 28.60
C LYS A 799 5.26 6.82 28.11
N ILE A 800 4.86 6.18 27.02
CA ILE A 800 3.54 6.34 26.41
C ILE A 800 2.71 5.10 26.75
N ARG A 801 1.52 5.31 27.30
CA ARG A 801 0.53 4.27 27.56
C ARG A 801 -0.65 4.45 26.62
N TYR A 802 -0.73 3.58 25.62
CA TYR A 802 -1.72 3.65 24.56
C TYR A 802 -2.82 2.59 24.77
N PRO A 803 -4.11 2.96 24.87
CA PRO A 803 -5.20 1.99 25.03
C PRO A 803 -5.38 1.16 23.76
N LEU A 804 -4.95 -0.09 23.80
CA LEU A 804 -4.94 -0.97 22.63
C LEU A 804 -5.81 -2.22 22.79
N GLN A 805 -6.34 -2.47 23.98
CA GLN A 805 -7.31 -3.54 24.17
C GLN A 805 -8.56 -3.24 23.34
N SER A 806 -8.99 -4.21 22.52
CA SER A 806 -10.19 -4.07 21.71
C SER A 806 -10.91 -5.40 21.56
N PHE A 807 -12.23 -5.35 21.56
CA PHE A 807 -13.12 -6.47 21.24
C PHE A 807 -14.09 -6.03 20.16
N GLY A 808 -14.44 -6.90 19.22
CA GLY A 808 -15.33 -6.53 18.12
C GLY A 808 -16.04 -7.70 17.46
N ILE A 809 -17.08 -7.33 16.71
CA ILE A 809 -17.90 -8.21 15.88
C ILE A 809 -17.82 -7.69 14.45
N SER A 810 -17.64 -8.58 13.47
CA SER A 810 -17.60 -8.24 12.06
C SER A 810 -18.53 -9.11 11.24
N PHE A 811 -19.04 -8.59 10.13
CA PHE A 811 -19.83 -9.33 9.17
C PHE A 811 -19.37 -9.08 7.75
N THR A 812 -19.63 -10.02 6.86
CA THR A 812 -19.44 -9.86 5.41
C THR A 812 -20.50 -10.66 4.66
N TYR A 813 -21.13 -10.01 3.70
CA TYR A 813 -22.09 -10.61 2.78
C TYR A 813 -21.61 -10.45 1.34
N ASN A 814 -21.44 -11.57 0.64
CA ASN A 814 -21.03 -11.61 -0.77
C ASN A 814 -22.24 -11.97 -1.66
N PHE A 815 -22.40 -11.26 -2.78
CA PHE A 815 -23.46 -11.51 -3.77
C PHE A 815 -22.93 -11.54 -5.21
N GLY A 816 -23.71 -12.14 -6.12
CA GLY A 816 -23.35 -12.37 -7.53
C GLY A 816 -22.75 -13.75 -7.82
N SER A 817 -22.86 -14.21 -9.08
CA SER A 817 -22.36 -15.51 -9.55
C SER A 817 -20.94 -15.39 -10.09
N VAL A 818 -19.98 -16.10 -9.49
CA VAL A 818 -18.55 -16.02 -9.86
C VAL A 818 -18.25 -16.94 -11.04
N THR A 819 -18.03 -16.39 -12.22
CA THR A 819 -17.37 -17.09 -13.34
C THR A 819 -15.95 -16.56 -13.48
N TYR A 820 -14.96 -17.44 -13.40
CA TYR A 820 -13.54 -17.08 -13.41
C TYR A 820 -13.05 -16.87 -14.85
N GLY A 821 -12.82 -15.61 -15.24
CA GLY A 821 -12.02 -15.26 -16.42
C GLY A 821 -10.57 -14.96 -16.06
N GLN A 822 -9.63 -15.25 -16.95
CA GLN A 822 -8.21 -14.88 -16.78
C GLN A 822 -8.07 -13.36 -16.56
N GLN A 823 -7.30 -12.98 -15.54
CA GLN A 823 -6.88 -11.59 -15.32
C GLN A 823 -5.74 -11.24 -16.27
N THR A 824 -5.92 -10.20 -17.07
CA THR A 824 -4.81 -9.41 -17.60
C THR A 824 -4.20 -8.65 -16.42
N LYS A 825 -2.91 -8.89 -16.13
CA LYS A 825 -2.15 -8.06 -15.18
C LYS A 825 -2.15 -6.64 -15.72
N LYS A 826 -2.81 -5.71 -15.02
CA LYS A 826 -2.78 -4.30 -15.36
C LYS A 826 -1.52 -3.69 -14.75
N LYS A 827 -0.62 -3.21 -15.60
CA LYS A 827 0.52 -2.38 -15.21
C LYS A 827 0.07 -0.92 -15.27
N GLY A 828 0.52 -0.10 -14.34
CA GLY A 828 0.18 1.32 -14.27
C GLY A 828 1.33 2.13 -13.72
N VAL A 829 1.11 3.44 -13.57
CA VAL A 829 2.10 4.34 -12.97
C VAL A 829 2.51 3.84 -11.60
N ASN A 830 3.82 3.75 -11.34
CA ASN A 830 4.35 3.42 -10.02
C ASN A 830 5.32 4.49 -9.52
N ASN A 831 4.92 5.44 -8.66
CA ASN A 831 5.82 6.37 -7.96
C ASN A 831 6.34 5.79 -6.68
N ASP A 832 7.64 5.89 -6.46
CA ASP A 832 8.30 5.50 -5.23
C ASP A 832 9.49 6.37 -4.86
N ASP A 833 9.44 7.66 -5.21
CA ASP A 833 10.52 8.67 -5.23
C ASP A 833 10.56 9.67 -4.04
N LEU A 834 10.01 9.35 -2.87
CA LEU A 834 10.21 10.18 -1.67
C LEU A 834 10.33 9.40 -0.37
N LEU A 835 11.19 9.90 0.52
CA LEU A 835 11.19 9.58 1.95
C LEU A 835 9.99 10.25 2.56
N GLN A 836 8.97 9.47 2.86
CA GLN A 836 7.97 9.96 3.79
C GLN A 836 8.66 10.22 5.12
N GLY A 837 8.34 11.36 5.76
CA GLY A 837 8.81 11.65 7.10
C GLY A 837 8.49 10.49 8.04
N GLY A 838 9.46 9.61 8.22
CA GLY A 838 9.51 8.74 9.37
C GLY A 838 9.82 9.66 10.53
N ASP A 839 8.95 9.65 11.53
CA ASP A 839 9.41 9.99 12.89
C ASP A 839 10.45 8.93 13.23
N GLN A 840 11.70 9.19 12.87
CA GLN A 840 12.78 8.67 13.67
C GLN A 840 12.52 9.22 15.06
N GLY A 841 12.11 8.34 15.98
CA GLY A 841 11.41 8.68 17.21
C GLY A 841 12.16 9.56 18.20
N GLY A 842 12.45 10.81 17.83
CA GLY A 842 12.20 11.92 18.72
C GLY A 842 10.69 12.05 18.83
N ALA A 843 10.06 11.29 19.73
CA ALA A 843 8.63 11.43 19.90
C ALA A 843 8.28 12.87 20.31
N PRO A 844 7.07 13.33 19.97
CA PRO A 844 6.69 14.72 19.95
C PRO A 844 6.67 15.25 21.37
N GLY A 845 7.66 16.08 21.70
CA GLY A 845 7.46 17.07 22.73
C GLY A 845 6.43 18.06 22.20
N GLY A 846 5.15 17.84 22.48
CA GLY A 846 4.05 18.76 22.20
C GLY A 846 4.12 19.51 20.87
N GLN A 847 4.38 18.84 19.74
CA GLN A 847 4.32 19.51 18.43
C GLN A 847 2.92 20.11 18.23
N GLY A 848 2.81 21.43 18.05
CA GLY A 848 1.68 22.06 17.36
C GLY A 848 1.81 22.00 15.82
N GLY A 849 2.64 21.09 15.31
CA GLY A 849 2.30 20.40 14.06
C GLY A 849 1.67 19.08 14.47
N ALA A 850 0.52 18.73 13.88
CA ALA A 850 -0.22 17.48 14.10
C ALA A 850 0.57 16.40 14.86
N PRO A 851 0.08 15.86 16.00
CA PRO A 851 0.64 14.62 16.51
C PRO A 851 0.50 13.60 15.38
N ARG A 852 1.61 13.28 14.74
CA ARG A 852 1.70 12.10 13.89
C ARG A 852 1.64 10.94 14.87
N GLN A 853 0.53 10.23 14.78
CA GLN A 853 0.16 9.08 15.61
C GLN A 853 0.32 7.77 14.86
#